data_AF-A0A356F7P4-F1
#
_entry.id   AF-A0A356F7P4-F1
#
_cell.length_a   1.000
_cell.length_b   1.000
_cell.length_c   1.000
_cell.angle_alpha   90.00
_cell.angle_beta   90.00
_cell.angle_gamma   90.00
#
_symmetry.space_group_name_H-M   'P 1'
#
loop_
_entity.id
_entity.type
_entity.pdbx_description
1 polymer ?
#
loop_
_entity_poly.entity_id
_entity_poly.type
_entity_poly.pdbx_seq_one_letter_code
_entity_poly.pdbx_strand_id
1 'polypeptide(L)'
;ADGDQFPVSITLQQVRGQVLNDIGEVLCDAAETLVLKEVLPPNWDGFDISDGGTIDRDTGTITWVLEGVDAVEGKVVTYMCEAIDNGNLSESFTGRVQEGEGDDFERIASATSGESTVRIDSPFDLCGGITCWNILGAYMQSGGAAPGQDLMRQDFLTDGDTSELDFVFFPGAQIATDYNNSSAAGGLFDDANGRNVDGIPTVFGWNDSDSFIDLNDIYGGEPDNVMAYTQFYVNNISGDDIETSIGVSSDDSVQVIINGEEVWINNVARGAPLEGACAPQDIAPDFITFLDPIILEPGLNSVMLKTYEGGGGFNCAFRFQDEFGLELTEDLEITKYPPGVCAIPPITVRRSVATDDTASIELSSYPAYTAGSTYDVTLTLSDVRTADDCDAAESVTLTERVPLGWTISNVSDGGTVNDSRITWRLEGDTLAEGTRSYQATAAEGNGDAYFAGKLVEFNSIIEFATTGDSRLANPSDLANGGFFRKWLLLGPYAMPTGFGWGAQPREENMQADFMTDGLDVTELTVEPVPGDTVDTDYAIAISRGLGVAMGDAVDIINPDRTPTWYPWVDGDSIVNFDDYYGGNLDNNMMYAVIYLNLEDDMSVDLGVSSDDSVQVLLNGEEIWLNRVARGWGGDMEVQDVISSATVLQLDPLEAGLHQIMVKTFEGGGGHGFHLRLQDPFTGEPITEGFSLCFSPDPDECDSGFVPPAREICGNDLDDDNDGDTDCADSDCPACPEICNNGADDDGDGDIDCDDTDCADAGNCQEPAGPTFVRGDANSDGAINLTDGVVPLLFLFSGGAAPACGDAADTNDTGSVEITDAIIIFSWLFTGGAAPAAPSPLSPGYSAAECASDPTEDGLGCERPSPVCP
;
A
#
# COMPACT_ATOMS: atom_id res chain seq x y z
N ALA A 1 -10.98 20.02 -26.85
CA ALA A 1 -12.34 20.20 -27.39
C ALA A 1 -12.36 20.00 -28.90
N ASP A 2 -13.54 19.80 -29.48
CA ASP A 2 -13.70 19.68 -30.94
C ASP A 2 -13.20 20.92 -31.67
N GLY A 3 -12.36 20.71 -32.68
CA GLY A 3 -11.70 21.80 -33.44
C GLY A 3 -10.45 22.38 -32.78
N ASP A 4 -10.03 21.88 -31.62
CA ASP A 4 -8.71 22.21 -31.07
C ASP A 4 -7.61 21.56 -31.90
N GLN A 5 -6.51 22.31 -32.06
CA GLN A 5 -5.36 21.90 -32.86
C GLN A 5 -4.21 21.56 -31.93
N PHE A 6 -3.73 20.32 -32.01
CA PHE A 6 -2.68 19.81 -31.14
C PHE A 6 -1.34 19.81 -31.87
N PRO A 7 -0.31 20.49 -31.33
CA PRO A 7 1.04 20.37 -31.85
C PRO A 7 1.65 19.04 -31.38
N VAL A 8 2.12 18.23 -32.32
CA VAL A 8 2.82 16.98 -32.04
C VAL A 8 4.28 17.12 -32.46
N SER A 9 5.19 16.65 -31.60
CA SER A 9 6.63 16.59 -31.89
C SER A 9 7.17 15.18 -31.64
N ILE A 10 7.86 14.62 -32.63
CA ILE A 10 8.52 13.32 -32.54
C ILE A 10 10.02 13.55 -32.60
N THR A 11 10.74 13.05 -31.60
CA THR A 11 12.21 13.19 -31.49
C THR A 11 12.89 11.85 -31.71
N LEU A 12 13.89 11.79 -32.59
CA LEU A 12 14.76 10.64 -32.73
C LEU A 12 15.73 10.58 -31.53
N GLN A 13 15.41 9.79 -30.51
CA GLN A 13 16.24 9.69 -29.30
C GLN A 13 17.54 8.91 -29.48
N GLN A 14 17.59 7.97 -30.43
CA GLN A 14 18.80 7.22 -30.74
C GLN A 14 18.79 6.78 -32.20
N VAL A 15 19.93 6.92 -32.88
CA VAL A 15 20.13 6.41 -34.25
C VAL A 15 21.33 5.49 -34.27
N ARG A 16 21.16 4.28 -34.83
CA ARG A 16 22.20 3.25 -34.86
C ARG A 16 23.42 3.74 -35.66
N GLY A 17 24.55 3.92 -34.97
CA GLY A 17 25.86 4.14 -35.58
C GLY A 17 26.46 2.84 -36.15
N GLN A 18 27.67 2.93 -36.70
CA GLN A 18 28.39 1.76 -37.20
C GLN A 18 28.84 0.88 -36.02
N VAL A 19 28.43 -0.39 -36.01
CA VAL A 19 28.80 -1.36 -34.97
C VAL A 19 29.95 -2.22 -35.49
N LEU A 20 31.04 -2.28 -34.73
CA LEU A 20 32.21 -3.10 -35.04
C LEU A 20 32.29 -4.29 -34.07
N ASN A 21 32.83 -5.42 -34.51
CA ASN A 21 33.24 -6.50 -33.61
C ASN A 21 34.58 -6.19 -32.92
N ASP A 22 35.00 -7.06 -32.00
CA ASP A 22 36.23 -6.94 -31.20
C ASP A 22 37.53 -6.90 -32.05
N ILE A 23 37.45 -7.24 -33.34
CA ILE A 23 38.57 -7.18 -34.29
C ILE A 23 38.46 -6.04 -35.31
N GLY A 24 37.48 -5.14 -35.14
CA GLY A 24 37.29 -3.93 -35.96
C GLY A 24 36.61 -4.15 -37.30
N GLU A 25 35.95 -5.29 -37.51
CA GLU A 25 35.11 -5.53 -38.69
C GLU A 25 33.68 -5.06 -38.44
N VAL A 26 33.04 -4.51 -39.48
CA VAL A 26 31.67 -3.99 -39.40
C VAL A 26 30.67 -5.14 -39.24
N LEU A 27 29.98 -5.16 -38.10
CA LEU A 27 28.87 -6.06 -37.81
C LEU A 27 27.55 -5.52 -38.34
N CYS A 28 27.32 -4.21 -38.17
CA CYS A 28 26.15 -3.50 -38.69
C CYS A 28 26.57 -2.11 -39.15
N ASP A 29 26.14 -1.72 -40.34
CA ASP A 29 26.32 -0.37 -40.84
C ASP A 29 25.44 0.62 -40.08
N ALA A 30 25.86 1.89 -40.09
CA ALA A 30 25.05 2.98 -39.57
C ALA A 30 23.76 3.11 -40.39
N ALA A 31 22.66 3.48 -39.74
CA ALA A 31 21.40 3.72 -40.43
C ALA A 31 21.52 4.98 -41.31
N GLU A 32 21.40 4.84 -42.63
CA GLU A 32 21.54 5.96 -43.58
C GLU A 32 20.21 6.62 -43.96
N THR A 33 19.13 5.82 -44.00
CA THR A 33 17.77 6.25 -44.32
C THR A 33 16.82 5.70 -43.26
N LEU A 34 16.02 6.58 -42.65
CA LEU A 34 14.98 6.24 -41.69
C LEU A 34 13.62 6.66 -42.25
N VAL A 35 12.64 5.78 -42.15
CA VAL A 35 11.24 6.06 -42.47
C VAL A 35 10.45 6.06 -41.17
N LEU A 36 9.97 7.24 -40.78
CA LEU A 36 9.07 7.41 -39.64
C LEU A 36 7.63 7.45 -40.17
N LYS A 37 6.74 6.66 -39.56
CA LYS A 37 5.32 6.67 -39.87
C LYS A 37 4.52 6.90 -38.59
N GLU A 38 3.55 7.80 -38.66
CA GLU A 38 2.60 8.08 -37.59
C GLU A 38 1.19 7.84 -38.13
N VAL A 39 0.41 6.99 -37.47
CA VAL A 39 -0.98 6.71 -37.86
C VAL A 39 -1.89 7.47 -36.91
N LEU A 40 -2.62 8.43 -37.48
CA LEU A 40 -3.62 9.20 -36.75
C LEU A 40 -4.84 8.32 -36.42
N PRO A 41 -5.53 8.61 -35.31
CA PRO A 41 -6.77 7.91 -34.98
C PRO A 41 -7.86 8.09 -36.06
N PRO A 42 -8.86 7.19 -36.12
CA PRO A 42 -10.02 7.37 -36.99
C PRO A 42 -10.69 8.73 -36.75
N ASN A 43 -11.11 9.41 -37.81
CA ASN A 43 -11.70 10.76 -37.77
C ASN A 43 -10.77 11.89 -37.27
N TRP A 44 -9.45 11.75 -37.40
CA TRP A 44 -8.49 12.84 -37.21
C TRP A 44 -7.84 13.25 -38.54
N ASP A 45 -7.51 14.53 -38.71
CA ASP A 45 -6.68 15.03 -39.83
C ASP A 45 -5.35 15.60 -39.32
N GLY A 46 -4.32 15.52 -40.16
CA GLY A 46 -2.99 16.04 -39.90
C GLY A 46 -2.57 17.08 -40.94
N PHE A 47 -2.03 18.20 -40.48
CA PHE A 47 -1.59 19.33 -41.29
C PHE A 47 -0.33 20.00 -40.70
N ASP A 48 0.20 21.00 -41.40
CA ASP A 48 1.44 21.71 -41.02
C ASP A 48 2.63 20.78 -40.68
N ILE A 49 2.79 19.74 -41.50
CA ILE A 49 3.79 18.68 -41.34
C ILE A 49 5.18 19.22 -41.71
N SER A 50 6.14 19.10 -40.79
CA SER A 50 7.52 19.57 -40.96
C SER A 50 8.36 18.61 -41.81
N ASP A 51 9.57 19.06 -42.16
CA ASP A 51 10.65 18.23 -42.73
C ASP A 51 10.27 17.38 -43.95
N GLY A 52 9.29 17.87 -44.73
CA GLY A 52 8.87 17.23 -45.97
C GLY A 52 7.99 15.98 -45.77
N GLY A 53 7.46 15.74 -44.56
CA GLY A 53 6.53 14.65 -44.30
C GLY A 53 5.23 14.77 -45.11
N THR A 54 4.62 13.62 -45.42
CA THR A 54 3.40 13.54 -46.23
C THR A 54 2.33 12.69 -45.57
N ILE A 55 1.07 13.13 -45.62
CA ILE A 55 -0.08 12.39 -45.10
C ILE A 55 -0.86 11.67 -46.21
N ASP A 56 -1.11 10.38 -46.01
CA ASP A 56 -2.11 9.60 -46.74
C ASP A 56 -3.45 9.69 -46.01
N ARG A 57 -4.41 10.38 -46.61
CA ARG A 57 -5.72 10.66 -46.00
C ARG A 57 -6.68 9.48 -46.04
N ASP A 58 -6.43 8.47 -46.88
CA ASP A 58 -7.26 7.26 -46.88
C ASP A 58 -6.94 6.36 -45.67
N THR A 59 -5.72 6.49 -45.13
CA THR A 59 -5.20 5.66 -44.04
C THR A 59 -4.85 6.45 -42.77
N GLY A 60 -4.93 7.79 -42.80
CA GLY A 60 -4.52 8.65 -41.69
C GLY A 60 -3.02 8.61 -41.39
N THR A 61 -2.19 8.08 -42.31
CA THR A 61 -0.77 7.84 -42.04
C THR A 61 0.09 9.00 -42.52
N ILE A 62 0.81 9.65 -41.60
CA ILE A 62 1.88 10.61 -41.91
C ILE A 62 3.19 9.83 -42.06
N THR A 63 3.99 10.15 -43.08
CA THR A 63 5.29 9.52 -43.33
C THR A 63 6.37 10.56 -43.54
N TRP A 64 7.50 10.41 -42.84
CA TRP A 64 8.75 11.14 -43.09
C TRP A 64 9.83 10.16 -43.58
N VAL A 65 10.59 10.58 -44.57
CA VAL A 65 11.80 9.88 -45.03
C VAL A 65 12.99 10.78 -44.71
N LEU A 66 13.78 10.37 -43.72
CA LEU A 66 14.93 11.10 -43.18
C LEU A 66 16.21 10.46 -43.70
N GLU A 67 17.07 11.24 -44.34
CA GLU A 67 18.31 10.74 -44.95
C GLU A 67 19.52 11.56 -44.52
N GLY A 68 20.66 10.88 -44.31
CA GLY A 68 21.94 11.53 -44.09
C GLY A 68 21.95 12.47 -42.89
N VAL A 69 21.98 13.79 -43.13
CA VAL A 69 22.04 14.81 -42.06
C VAL A 69 20.77 14.93 -41.24
N ASP A 70 19.64 14.41 -41.75
CA ASP A 70 18.35 14.43 -41.07
C ASP A 70 18.08 13.12 -40.30
N ALA A 71 18.86 12.05 -40.55
CA ALA A 71 18.79 10.79 -39.82
C ALA A 71 19.80 10.78 -38.65
N VAL A 72 19.65 11.72 -37.72
CA VAL A 72 20.56 11.90 -36.58
C VAL A 72 19.82 11.97 -35.25
N GLU A 73 20.49 11.55 -34.19
CA GLU A 73 20.00 11.67 -32.82
C GLU A 73 19.68 13.13 -32.47
N GLY A 74 18.55 13.35 -31.81
CA GLY A 74 18.02 14.66 -31.47
C GLY A 74 17.27 15.37 -32.61
N LYS A 75 17.13 14.76 -33.79
CA LYS A 75 16.25 15.30 -34.85
C LYS A 75 14.81 15.32 -34.36
N VAL A 76 14.13 16.44 -34.55
CA VAL A 76 12.70 16.62 -34.24
C VAL A 76 11.94 16.81 -35.55
N VAL A 77 10.83 16.10 -35.71
CA VAL A 77 9.80 16.39 -36.71
C VAL A 77 8.49 16.75 -36.01
N THR A 78 7.67 17.59 -36.64
CA THR A 78 6.43 18.08 -36.04
C THR A 78 5.28 18.04 -37.04
N TYR A 79 4.06 17.97 -36.52
CA TYR A 79 2.84 18.22 -37.27
C TYR A 79 1.77 18.80 -36.34
N MET A 80 0.70 19.34 -36.93
CA MET A 80 -0.52 19.69 -36.22
C MET A 80 -1.60 18.65 -36.54
N CYS A 81 -2.41 18.28 -35.57
CA CYS A 81 -3.62 17.48 -35.82
C CYS A 81 -4.86 18.09 -35.18
N GLU A 82 -6.01 17.77 -35.77
CA GLU A 82 -7.33 18.14 -35.26
C GLU A 82 -8.32 16.99 -35.45
N ALA A 83 -9.29 16.90 -34.54
CA ALA A 83 -10.38 15.96 -34.65
C ALA A 83 -11.44 16.46 -35.66
N ILE A 84 -11.95 15.55 -36.49
CA ILE A 84 -12.94 15.82 -37.55
C ILE A 84 -14.38 15.51 -37.06
N ASP A 85 -14.57 14.46 -36.24
CA ASP A 85 -15.86 14.06 -35.65
C ASP A 85 -15.61 13.13 -34.44
N ASN A 86 -16.05 13.54 -33.25
CA ASN A 86 -15.48 13.12 -31.98
C ASN A 86 -16.51 12.40 -31.10
N GLY A 87 -16.74 11.11 -31.41
CA GLY A 87 -17.64 10.24 -30.64
C GLY A 87 -16.94 9.35 -29.60
N ASN A 88 -15.62 9.41 -29.45
CA ASN A 88 -14.85 8.51 -28.60
C ASN A 88 -14.05 9.28 -27.53
N LEU A 89 -14.15 8.83 -26.27
CA LEU A 89 -13.56 9.52 -25.11
C LEU A 89 -12.03 9.46 -25.05
N SER A 90 -11.40 8.46 -25.70
CA SER A 90 -9.94 8.34 -25.82
C SER A 90 -9.56 7.82 -27.20
N GLU A 91 -8.54 8.42 -27.80
CA GLU A 91 -8.01 8.01 -29.09
C GLU A 91 -6.49 7.87 -29.04
N SER A 92 -5.96 6.82 -29.66
CA SER A 92 -4.54 6.49 -29.59
C SER A 92 -3.82 6.65 -30.93
N PHE A 93 -2.69 7.34 -30.87
CA PHE A 93 -1.73 7.52 -31.94
C PHE A 93 -0.81 6.31 -31.98
N THR A 94 -0.47 5.85 -33.19
CA THR A 94 0.45 4.71 -33.36
C THR A 94 1.54 5.04 -34.35
N GLY A 95 2.76 5.16 -33.84
CA GLY A 95 3.94 5.44 -34.64
C GLY A 95 4.90 4.26 -34.74
N ARG A 96 5.69 4.26 -35.80
CA ARG A 96 6.81 3.33 -36.00
C ARG A 96 7.96 4.00 -36.74
N VAL A 97 9.18 3.63 -36.37
CA VAL A 97 10.42 3.98 -37.08
C VAL A 97 10.98 2.75 -37.75
N GLN A 98 11.37 2.87 -39.02
CA GLN A 98 11.90 1.79 -39.84
C GLN A 98 13.19 2.24 -40.54
N GLU A 99 14.13 1.33 -40.74
CA GLU A 99 15.37 1.59 -41.50
C GLU A 99 15.17 1.22 -42.99
N GLY A 100 15.35 2.15 -43.94
CA GLY A 100 15.28 1.90 -45.39
C GLY A 100 13.89 1.98 -46.05
N GLU A 101 13.85 1.97 -47.39
CA GLU A 101 12.60 1.97 -48.19
C GLU A 101 12.26 0.57 -48.76
N GLY A 102 11.06 0.05 -48.48
CA GLY A 102 10.48 -1.16 -49.12
C GLY A 102 10.13 -2.34 -48.20
N ASP A 103 9.49 -3.38 -48.74
CA ASP A 103 8.91 -4.52 -48.01
C ASP A 103 9.95 -5.39 -47.27
N ASP A 104 11.21 -5.44 -47.74
CA ASP A 104 12.29 -6.22 -47.10
C ASP A 104 12.75 -5.62 -45.76
N PHE A 105 12.46 -4.33 -45.56
CA PHE A 105 12.88 -3.57 -44.38
C PHE A 105 11.82 -3.53 -43.27
N GLU A 106 10.59 -4.04 -43.49
CA GLU A 106 9.53 -4.05 -42.46
C GLU A 106 9.88 -4.95 -41.26
N ARG A 107 10.97 -5.72 -41.35
CA ARG A 107 11.49 -6.59 -40.29
C ARG A 107 12.41 -5.89 -39.29
N ILE A 108 12.84 -4.65 -39.56
CA ILE A 108 13.69 -3.84 -38.68
C ILE A 108 12.94 -2.54 -38.39
N ALA A 109 12.00 -2.63 -37.45
CA ALA A 109 11.19 -1.51 -37.01
C ALA A 109 11.09 -1.47 -35.48
N SER A 110 10.93 -0.27 -34.93
CA SER A 110 10.64 -0.04 -33.51
C SER A 110 9.39 0.83 -33.40
N ALA A 111 8.58 0.60 -32.38
CA ALA A 111 7.46 1.47 -32.07
C ALA A 111 7.97 2.85 -31.62
N THR A 112 7.20 3.90 -31.87
CA THR A 112 7.36 5.15 -31.11
C THR A 112 6.89 4.91 -29.66
N SER A 113 7.41 5.69 -28.72
CA SER A 113 7.03 5.64 -27.30
C SER A 113 6.80 7.05 -26.77
N GLY A 114 6.04 7.18 -25.68
CA GLY A 114 5.64 8.46 -25.08
C GLY A 114 4.12 8.64 -25.01
N GLU A 115 3.67 9.88 -24.78
CA GLU A 115 2.25 10.26 -24.76
C GLU A 115 1.59 9.92 -26.10
N SER A 116 0.79 8.84 -26.11
CA SER A 116 0.21 8.27 -27.33
C SER A 116 -1.31 8.29 -27.34
N THR A 117 -1.95 8.89 -26.33
CA THR A 117 -3.42 8.91 -26.20
C THR A 117 -3.88 10.34 -25.95
N VAL A 118 -4.87 10.79 -26.71
CA VAL A 118 -5.56 12.06 -26.46
C VAL A 118 -6.99 11.75 -26.04
N ARG A 119 -7.45 12.39 -24.97
CA ARG A 119 -8.81 12.24 -24.45
C ARG A 119 -9.63 13.49 -24.79
N ILE A 120 -10.89 13.30 -25.16
CA ILE A 120 -11.83 14.40 -25.25
C ILE A 120 -12.18 14.81 -23.81
N ASP A 121 -11.93 16.06 -23.46
CA ASP A 121 -12.42 16.66 -22.22
C ASP A 121 -13.93 16.92 -22.35
N SER A 122 -14.69 15.84 -22.43
CA SER A 122 -16.15 15.85 -22.35
C SER A 122 -16.52 15.65 -20.88
N PRO A 123 -17.34 16.54 -20.30
CA PRO A 123 -17.85 16.35 -18.94
C PRO A 123 -18.85 15.19 -18.81
N PHE A 124 -19.20 14.57 -19.94
CA PHE A 124 -20.12 13.44 -20.05
C PHE A 124 -19.48 12.27 -20.79
N ASP A 125 -19.78 11.05 -20.36
CA ASP A 125 -19.53 9.84 -21.14
C ASP A 125 -20.62 9.61 -22.22
N LEU A 126 -20.56 8.48 -22.93
CA LEU A 126 -21.53 8.11 -23.98
C LEU A 126 -22.96 7.89 -23.47
N CYS A 127 -23.15 7.76 -22.17
CA CYS A 127 -24.41 7.50 -21.49
C CYS A 127 -24.89 8.72 -20.68
N GLY A 128 -24.24 9.88 -20.82
CA GLY A 128 -24.53 11.10 -20.05
C GLY A 128 -24.02 11.05 -18.61
N GLY A 129 -23.20 10.06 -18.27
CA GLY A 129 -22.54 9.93 -16.98
C GLY A 129 -21.50 11.00 -16.76
N ILE A 130 -21.44 11.53 -15.54
CA ILE A 130 -20.53 12.62 -15.19
C ILE A 130 -19.10 12.08 -15.06
N THR A 131 -18.16 12.70 -15.77
CA THR A 131 -16.73 12.34 -15.72
C THR A 131 -15.91 13.31 -14.87
N CYS A 132 -16.48 14.48 -14.51
CA CYS A 132 -15.77 15.58 -13.89
C CYS A 132 -16.23 15.79 -12.44
N TRP A 133 -15.34 15.52 -11.47
CA TRP A 133 -15.69 15.47 -10.05
C TRP A 133 -14.71 16.24 -9.17
N ASN A 134 -15.24 16.80 -8.08
CA ASN A 134 -14.52 17.07 -6.85
C ASN A 134 -14.74 15.89 -5.91
N ILE A 135 -13.69 15.43 -5.24
CA ILE A 135 -13.75 14.27 -4.34
C ILE A 135 -13.11 14.67 -3.01
N LEU A 136 -13.70 14.20 -1.90
CA LEU A 136 -13.26 14.50 -0.54
C LEU A 136 -13.60 13.35 0.43
N GLY A 137 -12.69 13.06 1.36
CA GLY A 137 -12.78 11.95 2.30
C GLY A 137 -11.54 11.05 2.20
N ALA A 138 -11.62 9.74 2.42
CA ALA A 138 -12.77 8.98 2.91
C ALA A 138 -12.91 9.13 4.43
N TYR A 139 -14.11 9.45 4.93
CA TYR A 139 -14.41 9.64 6.35
C TYR A 139 -14.82 8.30 6.97
N MET A 140 -14.25 7.95 8.13
CA MET A 140 -14.64 6.74 8.85
C MET A 140 -16.07 6.87 9.38
N GLN A 141 -16.85 5.79 9.27
CA GLN A 141 -18.26 5.76 9.66
C GLN A 141 -18.64 4.44 10.34
N SER A 142 -19.54 4.53 11.32
CA SER A 142 -19.84 3.41 12.22
C SER A 142 -20.98 2.49 11.76
N GLY A 143 -21.53 2.65 10.57
CA GLY A 143 -22.76 2.00 10.14
C GLY A 143 -22.58 0.89 9.10
N GLY A 144 -21.35 0.63 8.64
CA GLY A 144 -21.04 -0.35 7.60
C GLY A 144 -21.78 -0.09 6.29
N ALA A 145 -22.07 -1.16 5.55
CA ALA A 145 -22.60 -1.14 4.17
C ALA A 145 -23.99 -0.49 4.03
N ALA A 146 -24.79 -0.53 5.11
CA ALA A 146 -26.15 0.01 5.14
C ALA A 146 -26.39 0.78 6.46
N PRO A 147 -25.72 1.93 6.63
CA PRO A 147 -25.58 2.65 7.91
C PRO A 147 -26.88 3.15 8.54
N GLY A 148 -27.97 3.13 7.79
CA GLY A 148 -29.25 3.70 8.17
C GLY A 148 -29.35 5.14 7.70
N GLN A 149 -30.52 5.50 7.19
CA GLN A 149 -30.75 6.84 6.63
C GLN A 149 -30.60 7.97 7.65
N ASP A 150 -30.74 7.68 8.95
CA ASP A 150 -30.54 8.67 10.00
C ASP A 150 -29.05 9.02 10.17
N LEU A 151 -28.14 8.04 10.03
CA LEU A 151 -26.69 8.30 10.00
C LEU A 151 -26.31 8.98 8.69
N MET A 152 -26.85 8.51 7.56
CA MET A 152 -26.50 9.06 6.26
C MET A 152 -26.76 10.57 6.13
N ARG A 153 -27.80 11.07 6.82
CA ARG A 153 -28.19 12.48 6.85
C ARG A 153 -27.38 13.35 7.82
N GLN A 154 -26.47 12.77 8.59
CA GLN A 154 -25.63 13.55 9.49
C GLN A 154 -24.46 14.17 8.74
N ASP A 155 -23.87 15.19 9.34
CA ASP A 155 -22.77 15.96 8.75
C ASP A 155 -21.43 15.29 9.10
N PHE A 156 -20.71 14.77 8.11
CA PHE A 156 -19.40 14.12 8.31
C PHE A 156 -18.24 15.10 8.15
N LEU A 157 -18.48 16.27 7.57
CA LEU A 157 -17.45 17.19 7.13
C LEU A 157 -17.17 18.31 8.16
N THR A 158 -18.18 18.68 8.96
CA THR A 158 -18.19 19.90 9.76
C THR A 158 -16.98 20.13 10.68
N ASP A 159 -16.53 21.40 10.76
CA ASP A 159 -15.59 21.93 11.77
C ASP A 159 -16.30 22.49 13.03
N GLY A 160 -17.59 22.21 13.16
CA GLY A 160 -18.50 22.73 14.18
C GLY A 160 -19.05 24.14 13.91
N ASP A 161 -18.73 24.76 12.77
CA ASP A 161 -19.34 26.00 12.28
C ASP A 161 -19.92 25.85 10.87
N THR A 162 -19.14 25.24 9.98
CA THR A 162 -19.45 25.08 8.56
C THR A 162 -20.00 23.68 8.36
N SER A 163 -21.17 23.60 7.72
CA SER A 163 -21.80 22.32 7.42
C SER A 163 -21.44 21.83 6.02
N GLU A 164 -21.70 20.55 5.73
CA GLU A 164 -21.58 20.00 4.37
C GLU A 164 -22.38 20.78 3.32
N LEU A 165 -23.44 21.49 3.72
CA LEU A 165 -24.28 22.30 2.83
C LEU A 165 -23.71 23.71 2.57
N ASP A 166 -22.87 24.22 3.48
CA ASP A 166 -22.28 25.56 3.38
C ASP A 166 -20.83 25.52 2.84
N PHE A 167 -20.19 24.34 2.86
CA PHE A 167 -18.82 24.16 2.39
C PHE A 167 -18.71 24.32 0.87
N VAL A 168 -17.72 25.10 0.44
CA VAL A 168 -17.48 25.40 -0.98
C VAL A 168 -16.42 24.45 -1.54
N PHE A 169 -16.85 23.50 -2.37
CA PHE A 169 -15.96 22.52 -3.00
C PHE A 169 -15.18 23.12 -4.16
N PHE A 170 -13.87 22.93 -4.16
CA PHE A 170 -12.98 23.15 -5.30
C PHE A 170 -11.67 22.40 -5.04
N PRO A 171 -10.90 22.00 -6.07
CA PRO A 171 -9.61 21.35 -5.85
C PRO A 171 -8.67 22.21 -4.99
N GLY A 172 -8.22 21.67 -3.86
CA GLY A 172 -7.41 22.33 -2.84
C GLY A 172 -8.22 22.92 -1.67
N ALA A 173 -9.56 22.87 -1.69
CA ALA A 173 -10.36 23.24 -0.53
C ALA A 173 -10.11 22.25 0.61
N GLN A 174 -9.94 22.76 1.83
CA GLN A 174 -9.65 21.93 3.00
C GLN A 174 -10.58 22.29 4.14
N ILE A 175 -10.93 21.32 4.96
CA ILE A 175 -11.67 21.53 6.20
C ILE A 175 -11.12 20.64 7.30
N ALA A 176 -10.81 21.25 8.44
CA ALA A 176 -10.37 20.52 9.61
C ALA A 176 -11.60 20.04 10.39
N THR A 177 -12.05 18.83 10.08
CA THR A 177 -13.27 18.24 10.63
C THR A 177 -13.18 18.03 12.15
N ASP A 178 -14.29 18.30 12.84
CA ASP A 178 -14.42 18.22 14.30
C ASP A 178 -14.94 16.83 14.73
N TYR A 179 -14.12 15.79 14.46
CA TYR A 179 -14.43 14.35 14.64
C TYR A 179 -14.99 14.00 16.02
N ASN A 180 -14.43 14.57 17.09
CA ASN A 180 -14.84 14.22 18.46
C ASN A 180 -16.02 15.02 19.00
N ASN A 181 -16.72 15.79 18.16
CA ASN A 181 -17.73 16.72 18.66
C ASN A 181 -18.92 16.88 17.71
N SER A 182 -18.76 17.62 16.60
CA SER A 182 -19.90 18.00 15.75
C SER A 182 -20.05 17.11 14.52
N SER A 183 -18.96 16.47 14.08
CA SER A 183 -18.98 15.55 12.95
C SER A 183 -19.58 14.20 13.34
N ALA A 184 -20.23 13.56 12.37
CA ALA A 184 -20.65 12.17 12.44
C ALA A 184 -19.52 11.19 12.11
N ALA A 185 -18.42 11.67 11.51
CA ALA A 185 -17.25 10.87 11.25
C ALA A 185 -16.48 10.64 12.56
N GLY A 186 -16.06 9.39 12.80
CA GLY A 186 -15.17 9.06 13.92
C GLY A 186 -13.71 9.46 13.66
N GLY A 187 -13.35 9.63 12.39
CA GLY A 187 -12.00 9.91 11.94
C GLY A 187 -11.92 10.03 10.42
N LEU A 188 -10.69 10.07 9.92
CA LEU A 188 -10.36 10.05 8.50
C LEU A 188 -9.65 8.74 8.21
N PHE A 189 -10.02 8.08 7.09
CA PHE A 189 -9.30 6.91 6.62
C PHE A 189 -7.86 7.27 6.30
N ASP A 190 -6.91 6.41 6.71
CA ASP A 190 -5.50 6.59 6.41
C ASP A 190 -5.25 6.21 4.95
N ASP A 191 -5.24 7.21 4.09
CA ASP A 191 -5.24 6.98 2.66
C ASP A 191 -3.83 6.71 2.14
N ALA A 192 -3.65 5.58 1.45
CA ALA A 192 -2.35 5.15 0.93
C ALA A 192 -1.84 6.03 -0.23
N ASN A 193 -2.71 6.84 -0.83
CA ASN A 193 -2.42 7.65 -2.02
C ASN A 193 -2.12 9.14 -1.72
N GLY A 194 -2.04 9.55 -0.45
CA GLY A 194 -1.78 10.92 0.00
C GLY A 194 -2.83 11.96 -0.40
N ARG A 195 -4.12 11.61 -0.49
CA ARG A 195 -5.26 12.49 -0.81
C ARG A 195 -5.58 13.46 0.32
N ASN A 196 -5.40 13.06 1.58
CA ASN A 196 -5.63 13.84 2.79
C ASN A 196 -4.33 14.45 3.31
N VAL A 197 -3.93 15.56 2.70
CA VAL A 197 -2.68 16.26 3.03
C VAL A 197 -2.64 16.65 4.52
N ASP A 198 -1.57 16.26 5.23
CA ASP A 198 -1.36 16.49 6.68
C ASP A 198 -2.50 15.91 7.56
N GLY A 199 -3.17 14.83 7.12
CA GLY A 199 -4.30 14.24 7.83
C GLY A 199 -5.54 15.15 7.84
N ILE A 200 -5.63 16.08 6.89
CA ILE A 200 -6.76 17.01 6.75
C ILE A 200 -7.54 16.65 5.48
N PRO A 201 -8.87 16.47 5.59
CA PRO A 201 -9.73 16.29 4.43
C PRO A 201 -9.51 17.38 3.38
N THR A 202 -9.01 16.98 2.23
CA THR A 202 -8.66 17.89 1.13
C THR A 202 -9.41 17.52 -0.13
N VAL A 203 -10.15 18.48 -0.69
CA VAL A 203 -10.87 18.29 -1.95
C VAL A 203 -9.85 18.22 -3.08
N PHE A 204 -9.95 17.24 -3.95
CA PHE A 204 -9.16 17.18 -5.18
C PHE A 204 -10.06 17.00 -6.40
N GLY A 205 -9.55 17.43 -7.55
CA GLY A 205 -10.25 17.28 -8.81
C GLY A 205 -9.95 15.92 -9.44
N TRP A 206 -11.00 15.22 -9.86
CA TRP A 206 -10.93 13.96 -10.58
C TRP A 206 -11.59 14.05 -11.94
N ASN A 207 -10.97 13.44 -12.95
CA ASN A 207 -11.51 13.28 -14.28
C ASN A 207 -11.50 11.79 -14.62
N ASP A 208 -12.67 11.19 -14.64
CA ASP A 208 -12.84 9.78 -14.86
C ASP A 208 -13.03 9.45 -16.35
N SER A 209 -12.59 8.27 -16.80
CA SER A 209 -12.66 7.90 -18.22
C SER A 209 -14.02 7.38 -18.66
N ASP A 210 -14.77 6.77 -17.75
CA ASP A 210 -15.98 5.99 -18.07
C ASP A 210 -17.17 6.35 -17.17
N SER A 211 -17.05 7.43 -16.39
CA SER A 211 -18.02 7.95 -15.42
C SER A 211 -18.32 7.01 -14.24
N PHE A 212 -17.52 5.96 -14.07
CA PHE A 212 -17.61 5.02 -12.98
C PHE A 212 -16.46 5.25 -12.01
N ILE A 213 -16.73 6.02 -10.96
CA ILE A 213 -15.70 6.37 -9.98
C ILE A 213 -15.37 5.13 -9.15
N ASP A 214 -14.09 4.79 -9.13
CA ASP A 214 -13.52 3.80 -8.23
C ASP A 214 -12.78 4.49 -7.08
N LEU A 215 -13.39 4.47 -5.90
CA LEU A 215 -12.87 5.13 -4.71
C LEU A 215 -11.82 4.28 -3.99
N ASN A 216 -11.81 2.94 -4.16
CA ASN A 216 -10.68 2.10 -3.72
C ASN A 216 -9.41 2.54 -4.44
N ASP A 217 -9.47 2.65 -5.78
CA ASP A 217 -8.31 3.09 -6.58
C ASP A 217 -7.87 4.52 -6.23
N ILE A 218 -8.82 5.40 -5.92
CA ILE A 218 -8.54 6.81 -5.66
C ILE A 218 -7.82 7.00 -4.31
N TYR A 219 -8.29 6.35 -3.26
CA TYR A 219 -7.71 6.46 -1.91
C TYR A 219 -6.59 5.44 -1.65
N GLY A 220 -6.57 4.33 -2.39
CA GLY A 220 -5.66 3.20 -2.15
C GLY A 220 -6.09 2.39 -0.92
N GLY A 221 -5.51 1.20 -0.77
CA GLY A 221 -5.94 0.24 0.25
C GLY A 221 -7.31 -0.38 -0.06
N GLU A 222 -7.97 -0.89 0.98
CA GLU A 222 -9.36 -1.35 0.94
C GLU A 222 -10.17 -0.47 1.93
N PRO A 223 -10.65 0.72 1.51
CA PRO A 223 -11.36 1.61 2.39
C PRO A 223 -12.70 1.01 2.82
N ASP A 224 -12.74 0.44 4.03
CA ASP A 224 -13.93 -0.19 4.60
C ASP A 224 -14.52 0.65 5.74
N ASN A 225 -15.85 0.54 5.92
CA ASN A 225 -16.57 1.36 6.91
C ASN A 225 -16.28 2.85 6.75
N VAL A 226 -16.28 3.33 5.50
CA VAL A 226 -16.03 4.73 5.16
C VAL A 226 -17.19 5.38 4.41
N MET A 227 -17.11 6.69 4.26
CA MET A 227 -17.97 7.47 3.39
C MET A 227 -17.14 8.54 2.67
N ALA A 228 -17.38 8.74 1.39
CA ALA A 228 -16.74 9.80 0.61
C ALA A 228 -17.78 10.73 -0.03
N TYR A 229 -17.41 12.00 -0.09
CA TYR A 229 -18.15 13.00 -0.84
C TYR A 229 -17.62 13.03 -2.28
N THR A 230 -18.54 12.92 -3.24
CA THR A 230 -18.26 13.26 -4.64
C THR A 230 -19.21 14.38 -5.06
N GLN A 231 -18.67 15.43 -5.68
CA GLN A 231 -19.39 16.67 -5.91
C GLN A 231 -19.04 17.24 -7.29
N PHE A 232 -19.98 17.91 -7.93
CA PHE A 232 -19.69 18.76 -9.08
C PHE A 232 -20.68 19.92 -9.15
N TYR A 233 -20.35 20.93 -9.96
CA TYR A 233 -21.28 21.99 -10.29
C TYR A 233 -21.81 21.82 -11.71
N VAL A 234 -23.10 22.08 -11.89
CA VAL A 234 -23.76 22.09 -13.19
C VAL A 234 -24.38 23.46 -13.44
N ASN A 235 -23.97 24.11 -14.53
CA ASN A 235 -24.51 25.37 -14.98
C ASN A 235 -25.61 25.10 -16.02
N ASN A 236 -26.86 25.43 -15.68
CA ASN A 236 -27.96 25.44 -16.63
C ASN A 236 -27.87 26.72 -17.47
N ILE A 237 -27.50 26.58 -18.74
CA ILE A 237 -27.32 27.70 -19.68
C ILE A 237 -28.53 27.95 -20.58
N SER A 238 -29.60 27.17 -20.45
CA SER A 238 -30.82 27.32 -21.27
C SER A 238 -31.52 28.67 -21.05
N GLY A 239 -31.36 29.24 -19.85
CA GLY A 239 -32.03 30.47 -19.40
C GLY A 239 -33.44 30.26 -18.83
N ASP A 240 -33.95 29.03 -18.81
CA ASP A 240 -35.21 28.60 -18.20
C ASP A 240 -34.95 27.42 -17.23
N ASP A 241 -35.91 27.11 -16.35
CA ASP A 241 -35.81 25.93 -15.47
C ASP A 241 -35.77 24.63 -16.30
N ILE A 242 -34.88 23.70 -15.95
CA ILE A 242 -34.82 22.37 -16.54
C ILE A 242 -35.43 21.36 -15.55
N GLU A 243 -36.51 20.70 -15.96
CA GLU A 243 -37.07 19.54 -15.24
C GLU A 243 -36.29 18.28 -15.63
N THR A 244 -35.77 17.56 -14.65
CA THR A 244 -34.94 16.36 -14.87
C THR A 244 -35.25 15.24 -13.88
N SER A 245 -34.78 14.05 -14.21
CA SER A 245 -34.60 12.92 -13.29
C SER A 245 -33.12 12.55 -13.26
N ILE A 246 -32.71 11.77 -12.27
CA ILE A 246 -31.33 11.34 -12.10
C ILE A 246 -31.24 9.81 -12.15
N GLY A 247 -30.11 9.32 -12.64
CA GLY A 247 -29.68 7.95 -12.47
C GLY A 247 -28.44 7.91 -11.57
N VAL A 248 -28.45 7.07 -10.54
CA VAL A 248 -27.32 6.89 -9.63
C VAL A 248 -27.03 5.41 -9.37
N SER A 249 -25.75 5.09 -9.23
CA SER A 249 -25.25 3.77 -8.83
C SER A 249 -24.27 3.94 -7.69
N SER A 250 -24.22 2.98 -6.77
CA SER A 250 -23.24 2.97 -5.69
C SER A 250 -22.89 1.55 -5.24
N ASP A 251 -21.72 1.46 -4.65
CA ASP A 251 -21.24 0.36 -3.83
C ASP A 251 -20.72 1.00 -2.53
N ASP A 252 -21.38 0.87 -1.39
CA ASP A 252 -22.70 0.24 -1.15
C ASP A 252 -23.88 1.23 -1.25
N SER A 253 -24.01 2.13 -0.27
CA SER A 253 -25.19 2.99 -0.07
C SER A 253 -24.95 4.42 -0.57
N VAL A 254 -26.00 5.16 -0.93
CA VAL A 254 -25.84 6.51 -1.49
C VAL A 254 -26.93 7.49 -1.07
N GLN A 255 -26.52 8.73 -0.82
CA GLN A 255 -27.40 9.90 -0.70
C GLN A 255 -27.02 10.92 -1.78
N VAL A 256 -28.03 11.55 -2.39
CA VAL A 256 -27.86 12.61 -3.39
C VAL A 256 -28.53 13.89 -2.90
N ILE A 257 -27.75 14.97 -2.91
CA ILE A 257 -28.16 16.31 -2.49
C ILE A 257 -27.94 17.26 -3.68
N ILE A 258 -28.97 18.02 -4.05
CA ILE A 258 -28.89 19.04 -5.10
C ILE A 258 -29.31 20.39 -4.51
N ASN A 259 -28.45 21.40 -4.63
CA ASN A 259 -28.66 22.74 -4.06
C ASN A 259 -29.03 22.73 -2.56
N GLY A 260 -28.46 21.79 -1.82
CA GLY A 260 -28.70 21.60 -0.40
C GLY A 260 -30.00 20.85 -0.04
N GLU A 261 -30.76 20.37 -1.02
CA GLU A 261 -31.95 19.55 -0.80
C GLU A 261 -31.66 18.08 -1.13
N GLU A 262 -32.01 17.17 -0.21
CA GLU A 262 -31.97 15.71 -0.46
C GLU A 262 -32.98 15.37 -1.56
N VAL A 263 -32.49 14.86 -2.69
CA VAL A 263 -33.31 14.43 -3.83
C VAL A 263 -33.38 12.90 -3.95
N TRP A 264 -32.45 12.18 -3.32
CA TRP A 264 -32.44 10.72 -3.25
C TRP A 264 -31.64 10.22 -2.05
N ILE A 265 -32.08 9.09 -1.48
CA ILE A 265 -31.34 8.38 -0.44
C ILE A 265 -31.69 6.89 -0.48
N ASN A 266 -30.67 6.03 -0.56
CA ASN A 266 -30.85 4.59 -0.59
C ASN A 266 -29.85 3.92 0.36
N ASN A 267 -30.39 3.32 1.42
CA ASN A 267 -29.63 2.64 2.47
C ASN A 267 -29.72 1.13 2.26
N VAL A 268 -28.81 0.58 1.47
CA VAL A 268 -28.77 -0.84 1.14
C VAL A 268 -27.36 -1.26 0.74
N ALA A 269 -26.89 -2.35 1.36
CA ALA A 269 -25.67 -3.05 0.98
C ALA A 269 -25.85 -3.69 -0.41
N ARG A 270 -25.06 -3.30 -1.39
CA ARG A 270 -25.09 -3.78 -2.78
C ARG A 270 -23.81 -3.44 -3.53
N GLY A 271 -23.40 -4.34 -4.41
CA GLY A 271 -22.37 -4.07 -5.41
C GLY A 271 -22.79 -3.06 -6.50
N ALA A 272 -21.88 -2.21 -6.98
CA ALA A 272 -22.14 -1.35 -8.13
C ALA A 272 -22.13 -2.14 -9.48
N PRO A 273 -22.95 -1.75 -10.48
CA PRO A 273 -23.01 -2.47 -11.75
C PRO A 273 -21.83 -2.07 -12.64
N LEU A 274 -21.22 -3.04 -13.32
CA LEU A 274 -20.14 -2.82 -14.30
C LEU A 274 -20.50 -1.87 -15.45
N GLU A 275 -21.79 -1.64 -15.71
CA GLU A 275 -22.28 -0.72 -16.73
C GLU A 275 -22.47 0.72 -16.21
N GLY A 276 -22.15 1.00 -14.95
CA GLY A 276 -22.07 2.33 -14.34
C GLY A 276 -23.26 3.24 -14.63
N ALA A 277 -22.99 4.42 -15.21
CA ALA A 277 -24.01 5.40 -15.58
C ALA A 277 -24.90 4.95 -16.76
N CYS A 278 -24.52 3.97 -17.56
CA CYS A 278 -25.35 3.46 -18.65
C CYS A 278 -26.57 2.69 -18.16
N ALA A 279 -26.45 2.03 -17.02
CA ALA A 279 -27.50 1.25 -16.37
C ALA A 279 -27.59 1.59 -14.88
N PRO A 280 -28.07 2.80 -14.52
CA PRO A 280 -28.13 3.22 -13.13
C PRO A 280 -29.03 2.29 -12.32
N GLN A 281 -28.58 1.94 -11.12
CA GLN A 281 -29.34 1.07 -10.21
C GLN A 281 -30.59 1.77 -9.68
N ASP A 282 -30.44 3.05 -9.37
CA ASP A 282 -31.46 3.90 -8.78
C ASP A 282 -31.85 5.02 -9.73
N ILE A 283 -33.15 5.34 -9.71
CA ILE A 283 -33.73 6.43 -10.50
C ILE A 283 -34.59 7.29 -9.59
N ALA A 284 -34.34 8.59 -9.57
CA ALA A 284 -35.13 9.56 -8.82
C ALA A 284 -35.60 10.71 -9.73
N PRO A 285 -36.86 11.18 -9.64
CA PRO A 285 -37.92 10.69 -8.76
C PRO A 285 -38.39 9.26 -9.12
N ASP A 286 -38.65 8.42 -8.11
CA ASP A 286 -39.09 7.03 -8.26
C ASP A 286 -40.63 6.87 -8.23
N PHE A 287 -41.36 7.99 -8.16
CA PHE A 287 -42.82 8.08 -8.00
C PHE A 287 -43.39 7.40 -6.73
N ILE A 288 -42.55 7.06 -5.75
CA ILE A 288 -42.94 6.46 -4.46
C ILE A 288 -42.48 7.34 -3.29
N THR A 289 -41.20 7.69 -3.27
CA THR A 289 -40.54 8.48 -2.22
C THR A 289 -40.37 9.94 -2.64
N PHE A 290 -40.04 10.17 -3.91
CA PHE A 290 -39.95 11.50 -4.52
C PHE A 290 -40.92 11.57 -5.71
N LEU A 291 -41.87 12.52 -5.67
CA LEU A 291 -42.98 12.61 -6.64
C LEU A 291 -42.82 13.75 -7.64
N ASP A 292 -42.09 14.80 -7.28
CA ASP A 292 -41.90 15.98 -8.10
C ASP A 292 -40.59 15.85 -8.90
N PRO A 293 -40.53 16.40 -10.13
CA PRO A 293 -39.29 16.42 -10.91
C PRO A 293 -38.22 17.25 -10.20
N ILE A 294 -36.96 16.90 -10.42
CA ILE A 294 -35.82 17.67 -9.94
C ILE A 294 -35.70 18.91 -10.84
N ILE A 295 -35.55 20.09 -10.24
CA ILE A 295 -35.43 21.36 -10.96
C ILE A 295 -33.98 21.84 -10.93
N LEU A 296 -33.39 22.02 -12.10
CA LEU A 296 -32.14 22.77 -12.25
C LEU A 296 -32.50 24.21 -12.64
N GLU A 297 -32.30 25.14 -11.72
CA GLU A 297 -32.56 26.57 -11.97
C GLU A 297 -31.53 27.15 -12.95
N PRO A 298 -31.86 28.21 -13.73
CA PRO A 298 -30.89 28.90 -14.56
C PRO A 298 -29.66 29.35 -13.79
N GLY A 299 -28.47 29.04 -14.32
CA GLY A 299 -27.20 29.32 -13.66
C GLY A 299 -26.63 28.11 -12.93
N LEU A 300 -25.75 28.38 -11.97
CA LEU A 300 -24.99 27.35 -11.27
C LEU A 300 -25.83 26.61 -10.23
N ASN A 301 -25.85 25.30 -10.33
CA ASN A 301 -26.41 24.37 -9.36
C ASN A 301 -25.28 23.49 -8.81
N SER A 302 -25.42 23.02 -7.57
CA SER A 302 -24.50 22.09 -6.92
C SER A 302 -25.12 20.71 -6.82
N VAL A 303 -24.34 19.68 -7.10
CA VAL A 303 -24.73 18.27 -6.93
C VAL A 303 -23.69 17.60 -6.07
N MET A 304 -24.13 16.96 -5.00
CA MET A 304 -23.29 16.23 -4.05
C MET A 304 -23.85 14.82 -3.86
N LEU A 305 -22.96 13.85 -3.86
CA LEU A 305 -23.21 12.47 -3.49
C LEU A 305 -22.42 12.16 -2.23
N LYS A 306 -23.04 11.39 -1.33
CA LYS A 306 -22.38 10.72 -0.21
C LYS A 306 -22.47 9.23 -0.46
N THR A 307 -21.35 8.61 -0.77
CA THR A 307 -21.24 7.17 -1.04
C THR A 307 -20.67 6.51 0.21
N TYR A 308 -21.35 5.48 0.72
CA TYR A 308 -20.99 4.78 1.95
C TYR A 308 -20.56 3.37 1.61
N GLU A 309 -19.49 2.94 2.26
CA GLU A 309 -18.93 1.61 2.10
C GLU A 309 -18.79 0.90 3.43
N GLY A 310 -19.02 -0.42 3.40
CA GLY A 310 -18.87 -1.29 4.57
C GLY A 310 -17.97 -2.50 4.37
N GLY A 311 -17.53 -2.81 3.15
CA GLY A 311 -16.73 -3.99 2.87
C GLY A 311 -16.70 -4.33 1.38
N GLY A 312 -15.54 -4.14 0.74
CA GLY A 312 -15.30 -4.53 -0.65
C GLY A 312 -15.26 -3.37 -1.63
N GLY A 313 -16.25 -3.28 -2.53
CA GLY A 313 -16.20 -2.33 -3.63
C GLY A 313 -16.69 -0.95 -3.19
N PHE A 314 -15.90 0.10 -3.42
CA PHE A 314 -16.26 1.47 -3.07
C PHE A 314 -16.40 2.31 -4.35
N ASN A 315 -17.62 2.42 -4.87
CA ASN A 315 -17.82 3.01 -6.21
C ASN A 315 -19.07 3.86 -6.31
N CYS A 316 -19.08 4.81 -7.25
CA CYS A 316 -20.32 5.51 -7.61
C CYS A 316 -20.35 6.02 -9.06
N ALA A 317 -21.57 6.22 -9.57
CA ALA A 317 -21.80 6.85 -10.87
C ALA A 317 -23.09 7.68 -10.85
N PHE A 318 -23.14 8.74 -11.67
CA PHE A 318 -24.27 9.66 -11.73
C PHE A 318 -24.54 10.15 -13.16
N ARG A 319 -25.82 10.32 -13.53
CA ARG A 319 -26.24 11.03 -14.74
C ARG A 319 -27.54 11.82 -14.55
N PHE A 320 -27.72 12.84 -15.38
CA PHE A 320 -29.03 13.44 -15.62
C PHE A 320 -29.76 12.73 -16.76
N GLN A 321 -31.07 12.58 -16.64
CA GLN A 321 -31.89 11.93 -17.67
C GLN A 321 -33.30 12.52 -17.72
N ASP A 322 -33.94 12.41 -18.88
CA ASP A 322 -35.32 12.86 -19.09
C ASP A 322 -36.35 11.87 -18.49
N GLU A 323 -37.65 12.21 -18.62
CA GLU A 323 -38.75 11.36 -18.13
C GLU A 323 -38.84 9.96 -18.80
N PHE A 324 -38.12 9.76 -19.90
CA PHE A 324 -38.04 8.49 -20.63
C PHE A 324 -36.75 7.71 -20.32
N GLY A 325 -35.89 8.23 -19.45
CA GLY A 325 -34.61 7.63 -19.07
C GLY A 325 -33.51 7.80 -20.12
N LEU A 326 -33.66 8.75 -21.05
CA LEU A 326 -32.61 9.16 -21.99
C LEU A 326 -31.72 10.21 -21.34
N GLU A 327 -30.42 10.16 -21.67
CA GLU A 327 -29.41 11.08 -21.18
C GLU A 327 -29.74 12.54 -21.48
N LEU A 328 -29.55 13.41 -20.48
CA LEU A 328 -29.75 14.84 -20.60
C LEU A 328 -28.39 15.55 -20.50
N THR A 329 -27.86 15.97 -21.64
CA THR A 329 -26.55 16.66 -21.74
C THR A 329 -26.64 18.03 -22.42
N GLU A 330 -27.75 18.33 -23.10
CA GLU A 330 -27.97 19.61 -23.79
C GLU A 330 -28.21 20.74 -22.76
N ASP A 331 -27.65 21.93 -23.03
CA ASP A 331 -27.76 23.12 -22.18
C ASP A 331 -27.20 22.99 -20.74
N LEU A 332 -26.34 21.99 -20.49
CA LEU A 332 -25.63 21.79 -19.24
C LEU A 332 -24.11 21.95 -19.42
N GLU A 333 -23.47 22.75 -18.58
CA GLU A 333 -22.01 22.82 -18.47
C GLU A 333 -21.56 22.32 -17.09
N ILE A 334 -20.62 21.38 -17.03
CA ILE A 334 -20.09 20.83 -15.76
C ILE A 334 -18.76 21.47 -15.42
N THR A 335 -18.53 21.78 -14.14
CA THR A 335 -17.26 22.34 -13.65
C THR A 335 -16.97 21.89 -12.22
N LYS A 336 -15.67 21.82 -11.89
CA LYS A 336 -15.15 21.62 -10.53
C LYS A 336 -15.09 22.92 -9.72
N TYR A 337 -15.15 24.06 -10.39
CA TYR A 337 -14.93 25.36 -9.77
C TYR A 337 -16.22 26.17 -9.75
N PRO A 338 -16.63 26.70 -8.59
CA PRO A 338 -17.67 27.69 -8.54
C PRO A 338 -17.17 28.99 -9.23
N PRO A 339 -17.97 29.61 -10.11
CA PRO A 339 -17.58 30.82 -10.83
C PRO A 339 -17.42 32.03 -9.89
N GLY A 340 -16.34 32.78 -10.08
CA GLY A 340 -16.14 34.10 -9.44
C GLY A 340 -15.54 34.07 -8.03
N VAL A 341 -14.95 32.95 -7.61
CA VAL A 341 -14.37 32.79 -6.28
C VAL A 341 -12.86 32.61 -6.36
N CYS A 342 -12.10 33.25 -5.45
CA CYS A 342 -10.65 33.10 -5.40
C CYS A 342 -10.25 31.87 -4.58
N ALA A 343 -9.79 30.83 -5.26
CA ALA A 343 -9.33 29.57 -4.66
C ALA A 343 -7.89 29.63 -4.08
N ILE A 344 -7.29 30.82 -3.97
CA ILE A 344 -5.94 30.99 -3.43
C ILE A 344 -6.04 31.48 -1.97
N PRO A 345 -5.45 30.76 -0.99
CA PRO A 345 -5.45 31.16 0.42
C PRO A 345 -4.96 32.59 0.62
N PRO A 346 -5.55 33.39 1.54
CA PRO A 346 -5.09 34.74 1.80
C PRO A 346 -3.73 34.78 2.53
N ILE A 347 -3.44 33.72 3.29
CA ILE A 347 -2.19 33.47 4.01
C ILE A 347 -2.16 31.98 4.35
N THR A 348 -0.98 31.37 4.37
CA THR A 348 -0.78 29.99 4.84
C THR A 348 -0.57 30.00 6.35
N VAL A 349 -1.21 29.07 7.07
CA VAL A 349 -0.97 28.86 8.49
C VAL A 349 -0.72 27.39 8.76
N ARG A 350 0.45 27.11 9.35
CA ARG A 350 0.87 25.76 9.76
C ARG A 350 0.97 25.67 11.27
N ARG A 351 0.31 24.68 11.86
CA ARG A 351 0.34 24.34 13.28
C ARG A 351 1.52 23.44 13.61
N SER A 352 2.06 23.62 14.81
CA SER A 352 2.94 22.66 15.47
C SER A 352 2.57 22.59 16.96
N VAL A 353 2.45 21.38 17.48
CA VAL A 353 2.19 21.09 18.90
C VAL A 353 3.47 20.53 19.52
N ALA A 354 3.95 21.13 20.60
CA ALA A 354 5.19 20.72 21.24
C ALA A 354 4.99 19.47 22.10
N THR A 355 5.04 18.29 21.47
CA THR A 355 5.11 16.98 22.11
C THR A 355 6.30 16.20 21.55
N ASP A 356 7.01 15.51 22.42
CA ASP A 356 8.06 14.54 22.05
C ASP A 356 7.56 13.09 22.25
N ASP A 357 6.32 12.93 22.76
CA ASP A 357 5.71 11.63 22.96
C ASP A 357 5.15 11.14 21.62
N THR A 358 5.36 9.86 21.31
CA THR A 358 4.75 9.16 20.17
C THR A 358 3.96 7.95 20.65
N ALA A 359 2.97 7.54 19.86
CA ALA A 359 2.24 6.31 20.04
C ALA A 359 2.21 5.56 18.72
N SER A 360 2.62 4.29 18.75
CA SER A 360 2.47 3.39 17.61
C SER A 360 1.04 2.87 17.58
N ILE A 361 0.33 3.13 16.49
CA ILE A 361 -1.02 2.70 16.20
C ILE A 361 -0.97 2.08 14.81
N GLU A 362 -1.41 0.84 14.66
CA GLU A 362 -1.52 0.16 13.36
C GLU A 362 -0.22 0.21 12.53
N LEU A 363 0.94 -0.04 13.17
CA LEU A 363 2.30 0.06 12.60
C LEU A 363 2.78 1.49 12.29
N SER A 364 1.94 2.51 12.41
CA SER A 364 2.28 3.91 12.20
C SER A 364 2.58 4.64 13.52
N SER A 365 3.56 5.54 13.50
CA SER A 365 3.93 6.36 14.65
C SER A 365 3.28 7.74 14.57
N TYR A 366 2.44 8.08 15.56
CA TYR A 366 1.78 9.38 15.63
C TYR A 366 2.24 10.17 16.86
N PRO A 367 2.35 11.51 16.77
CA PRO A 367 2.55 12.35 17.95
C PRO A 367 1.43 12.10 18.97
N ALA A 368 1.78 11.86 20.22
CA ALA A 368 0.84 11.47 21.27
C ALA A 368 0.65 12.56 22.33
N TYR A 369 -0.43 12.44 23.09
CA TYR A 369 -0.69 13.28 24.24
C TYR A 369 -0.91 12.48 25.53
N THR A 370 -0.58 13.08 26.67
CA THR A 370 -0.85 12.57 28.00
C THR A 370 -1.97 13.40 28.62
N ALA A 371 -3.02 12.74 29.11
CA ALA A 371 -4.12 13.41 29.80
C ALA A 371 -3.61 14.29 30.96
N GLY A 372 -4.15 15.52 31.07
CA GLY A 372 -3.74 16.49 32.08
C GLY A 372 -2.45 17.26 31.79
N SER A 373 -1.65 16.88 30.79
CA SER A 373 -0.46 17.63 30.36
C SER A 373 -0.83 18.90 29.60
N THR A 374 0.07 19.90 29.64
CA THR A 374 -0.09 21.17 28.92
C THR A 374 0.93 21.27 27.79
N TYR A 375 0.44 21.53 26.58
CA TYR A 375 1.24 21.62 25.36
C TYR A 375 1.33 23.06 24.86
N ASP A 376 2.52 23.46 24.42
CA ASP A 376 2.72 24.72 23.69
C ASP A 376 2.33 24.50 22.23
N VAL A 377 1.38 25.31 21.73
CA VAL A 377 0.94 25.25 20.32
C VAL A 377 1.38 26.52 19.60
N THR A 378 2.03 26.35 18.46
CA THR A 378 2.53 27.44 17.60
C THR A 378 1.85 27.39 16.23
N LEU A 379 1.30 28.52 15.81
CA LEU A 379 0.77 28.75 14.47
C LEU A 379 1.74 29.65 13.71
N THR A 380 2.37 29.13 12.65
CA THR A 380 3.29 29.87 11.79
C THR A 380 2.53 30.42 10.59
N LEU A 381 2.56 31.74 10.42
CA LEU A 381 1.93 32.48 9.34
C LEU A 381 2.98 32.75 8.25
N SER A 382 2.75 32.27 7.03
CA SER A 382 3.62 32.45 5.86
C SER A 382 2.83 32.76 4.58
N ASP A 383 3.52 33.16 3.51
CA ASP A 383 2.96 33.22 2.16
C ASP A 383 1.72 34.10 2.04
N VAL A 384 1.78 35.30 2.62
CA VAL A 384 0.69 36.28 2.51
C VAL A 384 0.42 36.59 1.04
N ARG A 385 -0.81 36.32 0.59
CA ARG A 385 -1.19 36.44 -0.81
C ARG A 385 -1.04 37.87 -1.33
N THR A 386 -0.23 38.03 -2.37
CA THR A 386 -0.07 39.29 -3.09
C THR A 386 -1.08 39.41 -4.24
N ALA A 387 -1.35 40.63 -4.70
CA ALA A 387 -2.27 40.85 -5.82
C ALA A 387 -1.70 40.28 -7.13
N ASP A 388 -2.32 39.21 -7.64
CA ASP A 388 -2.03 38.61 -8.96
C ASP A 388 -3.32 38.04 -9.56
N ASP A 389 -3.49 36.71 -9.64
CA ASP A 389 -4.72 36.04 -10.08
C ASP A 389 -5.92 36.29 -9.15
N CYS A 390 -5.65 36.80 -7.95
CA CYS A 390 -6.63 37.31 -6.98
C CYS A 390 -6.19 38.63 -6.38
N ASP A 391 -7.13 39.34 -5.75
CA ASP A 391 -6.82 40.54 -4.96
C ASP A 391 -5.89 40.21 -3.78
N ALA A 392 -5.05 41.17 -3.38
CA ALA A 392 -4.20 41.00 -2.21
C ALA A 392 -5.04 40.83 -0.93
N ALA A 393 -4.58 40.00 0.01
CA ALA A 393 -5.28 39.80 1.27
C ALA A 393 -5.25 41.09 2.12
N GLU A 394 -6.41 41.56 2.56
CA GLU A 394 -6.53 42.79 3.37
C GLU A 394 -6.87 42.53 4.85
N SER A 395 -7.76 41.57 5.10
CA SER A 395 -8.25 41.23 6.44
C SER A 395 -8.64 39.76 6.50
N VAL A 396 -8.09 39.04 7.48
CA VAL A 396 -8.33 37.61 7.67
C VAL A 396 -8.73 37.34 9.11
N THR A 397 -9.74 36.51 9.32
CA THR A 397 -10.07 35.94 10.63
C THR A 397 -9.46 34.55 10.71
N LEU A 398 -8.49 34.37 11.59
CA LEU A 398 -7.94 33.07 11.95
C LEU A 398 -8.69 32.56 13.19
N THR A 399 -9.31 31.39 13.07
CA THR A 399 -9.97 30.71 14.17
C THR A 399 -9.30 29.38 14.40
N GLU A 400 -9.03 29.08 15.66
CA GLU A 400 -8.45 27.82 16.10
C GLU A 400 -9.37 27.22 17.16
N ARG A 401 -9.66 25.94 17.06
CA ARG A 401 -10.46 25.15 17.99
C ARG A 401 -9.59 24.04 18.55
N VAL A 402 -9.47 23.99 19.88
CA VAL A 402 -8.74 22.91 20.57
C VAL A 402 -9.64 21.68 20.72
N PRO A 403 -9.05 20.47 20.92
CA PRO A 403 -9.80 19.24 21.12
C PRO A 403 -10.86 19.36 22.23
N LEU A 404 -11.93 18.57 22.11
CA LEU A 404 -13.07 18.65 23.03
C LEU A 404 -12.62 18.44 24.49
N GLY A 405 -13.09 19.30 25.39
CA GLY A 405 -12.77 19.26 26.82
C GLY A 405 -11.42 19.86 27.20
N TRP A 406 -10.51 20.08 26.24
CA TRP A 406 -9.21 20.70 26.51
C TRP A 406 -9.36 22.16 26.90
N THR A 407 -8.45 22.66 27.73
CA THR A 407 -8.50 24.03 28.23
C THR A 407 -7.40 24.92 27.65
N ILE A 408 -7.77 26.15 27.28
CA ILE A 408 -6.88 27.11 26.63
C ILE A 408 -6.27 28.07 27.64
N SER A 409 -4.97 28.36 27.50
CA SER A 409 -4.28 29.41 28.25
C SER A 409 -3.17 30.10 27.43
N ASN A 410 -2.56 31.15 27.99
CA ASN A 410 -1.38 31.83 27.45
C ASN A 410 -1.44 32.25 25.96
N VAL A 411 -2.63 32.66 25.49
CA VAL A 411 -2.86 33.12 24.11
C VAL A 411 -2.06 34.40 23.79
N SER A 412 -1.33 34.38 22.68
CA SER A 412 -0.51 35.50 22.20
C SER A 412 -1.26 36.50 21.32
N ASP A 413 -0.63 37.67 21.10
CA ASP A 413 -0.98 38.64 20.06
C ASP A 413 -2.45 39.09 20.02
N GLY A 414 -3.10 39.11 21.18
CA GLY A 414 -4.46 39.61 21.33
C GLY A 414 -5.55 38.65 20.87
N GLY A 415 -5.24 37.36 20.69
CA GLY A 415 -6.25 36.33 20.44
C GLY A 415 -7.29 36.27 21.55
N THR A 416 -8.56 36.12 21.17
CA THR A 416 -9.68 36.07 22.13
C THR A 416 -10.20 34.66 22.26
N VAL A 417 -10.32 34.18 23.50
CA VAL A 417 -10.85 32.84 23.81
C VAL A 417 -12.35 32.91 24.05
N ASN A 418 -13.10 31.98 23.45
CA ASN A 418 -14.50 31.70 23.74
C ASN A 418 -14.70 30.18 23.75
N ASP A 419 -14.95 29.61 24.93
CA ASP A 419 -15.00 28.17 25.17
C ASP A 419 -13.74 27.45 24.66
N SER A 420 -13.87 26.52 23.70
CA SER A 420 -12.74 25.80 23.07
C SER A 420 -12.14 26.51 21.86
N ARG A 421 -12.55 27.76 21.58
CA ARG A 421 -12.10 28.51 20.39
C ARG A 421 -11.24 29.71 20.73
N ILE A 422 -10.28 29.97 19.87
CA ILE A 422 -9.41 31.14 19.85
C ILE A 422 -9.60 31.85 18.53
N THR A 423 -9.77 33.16 18.55
CA THR A 423 -9.91 33.96 17.34
C THR A 423 -8.89 35.09 17.30
N TRP A 424 -8.17 35.21 16.19
CA TRP A 424 -7.35 36.37 15.84
C TRP A 424 -7.95 37.08 14.63
N ARG A 425 -7.98 38.41 14.70
CA ARG A 425 -8.31 39.27 13.55
C ARG A 425 -7.01 39.87 13.03
N LEU A 426 -6.64 39.47 11.82
CA LEU A 426 -5.40 39.85 11.17
C LEU A 426 -5.69 40.93 10.13
N GLU A 427 -5.17 42.12 10.37
CA GLU A 427 -5.30 43.29 9.47
C GLU A 427 -4.03 44.15 9.55
N GLY A 428 -3.69 44.85 8.45
CA GLY A 428 -2.52 45.72 8.39
C GLY A 428 -1.23 44.99 8.81
N ASP A 429 -0.46 45.56 9.74
CA ASP A 429 0.80 44.97 10.22
C ASP A 429 0.65 43.60 10.92
N THR A 430 -0.57 43.25 11.37
CA THR A 430 -0.83 41.94 11.98
C THR A 430 -1.12 40.85 10.95
N LEU A 431 -1.42 41.23 9.71
CA LEU A 431 -1.49 40.36 8.53
C LEU A 431 -0.13 40.37 7.82
N ALA A 432 0.89 39.92 8.56
CA ALA A 432 2.25 39.74 8.08
C ALA A 432 2.77 38.39 8.59
N GLU A 433 3.79 37.86 7.91
CA GLU A 433 4.45 36.63 8.34
C GLU A 433 4.94 36.74 9.80
N GLY A 434 4.84 35.63 10.53
CA GLY A 434 5.17 35.60 11.95
C GLY A 434 4.53 34.41 12.65
N THR A 435 4.36 34.50 13.97
CA THR A 435 3.77 33.42 14.76
C THR A 435 2.62 33.89 15.64
N ARG A 436 1.68 32.98 15.90
CA ARG A 436 0.72 33.06 17.01
C ARG A 436 0.94 31.83 17.88
N SER A 437 0.63 31.93 19.17
CA SER A 437 0.82 30.82 20.10
C SER A 437 -0.24 30.81 21.18
N TYR A 438 -0.46 29.64 21.74
CA TYR A 438 -1.29 29.41 22.91
C TYR A 438 -0.83 28.12 23.61
N GLN A 439 -1.38 27.87 24.79
CA GLN A 439 -1.21 26.59 25.49
C GLN A 439 -2.55 25.86 25.56
N ALA A 440 -2.52 24.56 25.32
CA ALA A 440 -3.67 23.66 25.43
C ALA A 440 -3.39 22.59 26.49
N THR A 441 -4.28 22.45 27.47
CA THR A 441 -4.17 21.40 28.50
C THR A 441 -5.14 20.28 28.19
N ALA A 442 -4.60 19.06 28.06
CA ALA A 442 -5.33 17.86 27.71
C ALA A 442 -6.38 17.49 28.76
N ALA A 443 -7.57 17.14 28.29
CA ALA A 443 -8.60 16.55 29.13
C ALA A 443 -8.36 15.04 29.31
N GLU A 444 -9.06 14.45 30.28
CA GLU A 444 -9.20 13.00 30.39
C GLU A 444 -10.04 12.46 29.23
N GLY A 445 -9.70 11.30 28.67
CA GLY A 445 -10.44 10.67 27.57
C GLY A 445 -9.69 9.50 26.92
N ASN A 446 -10.40 8.74 26.10
CA ASN A 446 -9.92 7.52 25.42
C ASN A 446 -9.89 7.63 23.88
N GLY A 447 -10.20 8.81 23.32
CA GLY A 447 -10.10 9.06 21.88
C GLY A 447 -8.89 9.94 21.55
N ASP A 448 -8.44 9.86 20.30
CA ASP A 448 -7.45 10.78 19.73
C ASP A 448 -7.90 12.23 19.84
N ALA A 449 -6.97 13.18 19.79
CA ALA A 449 -7.25 14.59 19.94
C ALA A 449 -7.07 15.33 18.61
N TYR A 450 -8.15 15.88 18.07
CA TYR A 450 -8.14 16.61 16.81
C TYR A 450 -8.19 18.12 17.01
N PHE A 451 -7.31 18.84 16.32
CA PHE A 451 -7.28 20.31 16.26
C PHE A 451 -7.91 20.79 14.97
N ALA A 452 -8.86 21.72 15.08
CA ALA A 452 -9.51 22.31 13.92
C ALA A 452 -9.15 23.79 13.80
N GLY A 453 -8.57 24.19 12.68
CA GLY A 453 -8.19 25.59 12.43
C GLY A 453 -8.66 26.04 11.07
N LYS A 454 -9.13 27.30 10.98
CA LYS A 454 -9.59 27.89 9.73
C LYS A 454 -9.29 29.36 9.56
N LEU A 455 -9.24 29.78 8.31
CA LEU A 455 -9.01 31.14 7.85
C LEU A 455 -10.16 31.60 6.97
N VAL A 456 -10.72 32.76 7.30
CA VAL A 456 -11.78 33.40 6.52
C VAL A 456 -11.38 34.82 6.18
N GLU A 457 -11.20 35.10 4.88
CA GLU A 457 -10.99 36.46 4.39
C GLU A 457 -12.28 37.29 4.47
N PHE A 458 -12.17 38.58 4.77
CA PHE A 458 -13.34 39.46 4.87
C PHE A 458 -14.14 39.51 3.56
N ASN A 459 -15.45 39.29 3.64
CA ASN A 459 -16.38 39.14 2.50
C ASN A 459 -16.10 37.92 1.59
N SER A 460 -15.25 36.99 1.99
CA SER A 460 -15.14 35.69 1.33
C SER A 460 -16.20 34.72 1.87
N ILE A 461 -16.66 33.84 1.00
CA ILE A 461 -17.44 32.64 1.37
C ILE A 461 -16.55 31.39 1.44
N ILE A 462 -15.29 31.50 0.99
CA ILE A 462 -14.31 30.41 1.08
C ILE A 462 -13.61 30.47 2.43
N GLU A 463 -13.48 29.30 3.02
CA GLU A 463 -12.66 29.03 4.18
C GLU A 463 -11.44 28.19 3.76
N PHE A 464 -10.32 28.40 4.44
CA PHE A 464 -9.10 27.61 4.25
C PHE A 464 -8.71 26.98 5.58
N ALA A 465 -8.24 25.74 5.58
CA ALA A 465 -7.80 25.07 6.80
C ALA A 465 -6.42 25.57 7.28
N THR A 466 -6.16 25.38 8.56
CA THR A 466 -4.80 25.41 9.13
C THR A 466 -4.17 24.03 8.98
N THR A 467 -2.97 23.96 8.41
CA THR A 467 -2.24 22.71 8.12
C THR A 467 -1.25 22.33 9.23
N GLY A 468 -0.46 21.27 9.07
CA GLY A 468 0.44 20.74 10.10
C GLY A 468 -0.29 19.89 11.15
N ASP A 469 0.28 19.77 12.35
CA ASP A 469 -0.19 18.84 13.39
C ASP A 469 -1.70 19.02 13.65
N SER A 470 -2.50 18.04 13.22
CA SER A 470 -3.96 18.09 13.23
C SER A 470 -4.60 17.02 14.12
N ARG A 471 -3.86 15.94 14.38
CA ARG A 471 -4.20 14.79 15.23
C ARG A 471 -3.08 14.55 16.24
N LEU A 472 -3.45 14.30 17.49
CA LEU A 472 -2.57 13.68 18.48
C LEU A 472 -3.17 12.36 18.92
N ALA A 473 -2.40 11.29 18.82
CA ALA A 473 -2.81 9.97 19.25
C ALA A 473 -3.04 9.93 20.77
N ASN A 474 -4.10 9.26 21.18
CA ASN A 474 -4.27 8.86 22.57
C ASN A 474 -3.41 7.63 22.83
N PRO A 475 -2.58 7.58 23.89
CA PRO A 475 -1.82 6.39 24.26
C PRO A 475 -2.60 5.40 25.15
N SER A 476 -3.84 5.71 25.56
CA SER A 476 -4.69 4.84 26.41
C SER A 476 -4.80 3.42 25.86
N ASP A 477 -4.89 2.37 26.68
CA ASP A 477 -5.12 1.02 26.15
C ASP A 477 -6.58 0.78 25.71
N LEU A 478 -7.44 1.80 25.87
CA LEU A 478 -8.86 1.76 25.56
C LEU A 478 -9.20 2.76 24.47
N ALA A 479 -10.07 2.35 23.55
CA ALA A 479 -10.75 3.21 22.60
C ALA A 479 -12.00 3.87 23.21
N ASN A 480 -12.69 4.68 22.42
CA ASN A 480 -14.02 5.19 22.77
C ASN A 480 -14.98 4.02 23.09
N GLY A 481 -15.93 4.25 24.00
CA GLY A 481 -16.84 3.19 24.44
C GLY A 481 -16.20 2.09 25.29
N GLY A 482 -14.93 2.24 25.69
CA GLY A 482 -14.21 1.35 26.62
C GLY A 482 -13.71 0.04 26.01
N PHE A 483 -13.65 -0.05 24.68
CA PHE A 483 -13.15 -1.22 23.97
C PHE A 483 -11.63 -1.32 24.06
N PHE A 484 -11.14 -2.55 24.11
CA PHE A 484 -9.72 -2.84 24.14
C PHE A 484 -9.15 -2.69 22.74
N ARG A 485 -8.16 -1.83 22.59
CA ARG A 485 -7.40 -1.69 21.33
C ARG A 485 -6.05 -2.41 21.35
N LYS A 486 -5.62 -2.87 22.53
CA LYS A 486 -4.35 -3.58 22.74
C LYS A 486 -4.54 -5.09 22.67
N TRP A 487 -3.81 -5.77 21.77
CA TRP A 487 -3.89 -7.23 21.60
C TRP A 487 -2.57 -7.85 21.13
N LEU A 488 -2.22 -9.03 21.62
CA LEU A 488 -1.29 -9.93 20.95
C LEU A 488 -2.06 -10.73 19.90
N LEU A 489 -1.70 -10.59 18.63
CA LEU A 489 -2.34 -11.26 17.51
C LEU A 489 -1.49 -12.43 17.01
N LEU A 490 -2.14 -13.54 16.64
CA LEU A 490 -1.50 -14.69 16.01
C LEU A 490 -2.42 -15.30 14.94
N GLY A 491 -1.86 -15.55 13.77
CA GLY A 491 -2.55 -16.15 12.63
C GLY A 491 -1.95 -15.62 11.32
N PRO A 492 -2.71 -15.59 10.21
CA PRO A 492 -4.04 -16.14 10.06
C PRO A 492 -3.93 -17.64 9.87
N TYR A 493 -4.75 -18.43 10.56
CA TYR A 493 -4.76 -19.88 10.37
C TYR A 493 -5.83 -20.28 9.35
N ALA A 494 -5.40 -20.97 8.28
CA ALA A 494 -6.31 -21.41 7.22
C ALA A 494 -7.30 -22.45 7.73
N MET A 495 -8.59 -22.17 7.59
CA MET A 495 -9.63 -23.13 7.95
C MET A 495 -9.73 -24.28 6.94
N PRO A 496 -10.04 -25.51 7.39
CA PRO A 496 -10.36 -26.59 6.48
C PRO A 496 -11.58 -26.29 5.60
N THR A 497 -11.55 -26.73 4.34
CA THR A 497 -12.69 -26.58 3.42
C THR A 497 -13.69 -27.73 3.55
N GLY A 498 -14.99 -27.44 3.45
CA GLY A 498 -16.07 -28.45 3.36
C GLY A 498 -17.28 -28.23 4.28
N PHE A 499 -18.14 -29.24 4.40
CA PHE A 499 -19.40 -29.14 5.15
C PHE A 499 -19.16 -28.96 6.67
N GLY A 500 -19.55 -27.81 7.22
CA GLY A 500 -19.35 -27.46 8.64
C GLY A 500 -18.28 -26.41 8.91
N TRP A 501 -17.72 -25.82 7.84
CA TRP A 501 -16.74 -24.72 7.83
C TRP A 501 -17.29 -23.50 7.09
N GLY A 502 -16.53 -22.40 7.06
CA GLY A 502 -16.95 -21.07 6.57
C GLY A 502 -17.51 -20.21 7.71
N ALA A 503 -18.31 -19.20 7.38
CA ALA A 503 -18.82 -18.15 8.27
C ALA A 503 -19.55 -18.60 9.55
N GLN A 504 -19.96 -19.88 9.61
CA GLN A 504 -20.60 -20.48 10.79
C GLN A 504 -20.04 -21.86 11.06
N PRO A 505 -18.78 -21.97 11.52
CA PRO A 505 -18.21 -23.26 11.83
C PRO A 505 -19.05 -23.99 12.89
N ARG A 506 -18.93 -25.31 12.96
CA ARG A 506 -19.56 -26.06 14.05
C ARG A 506 -18.86 -25.76 15.37
N GLU A 507 -19.57 -25.89 16.49
CA GLU A 507 -19.00 -25.72 17.83
C GLU A 507 -17.75 -26.59 18.03
N GLU A 508 -17.82 -27.86 17.60
CA GLU A 508 -16.68 -28.81 17.65
C GLU A 508 -15.45 -28.37 16.83
N ASN A 509 -15.67 -27.56 15.79
CA ASN A 509 -14.60 -27.02 14.94
C ASN A 509 -14.03 -25.72 15.54
N MET A 510 -14.90 -24.87 16.09
CA MET A 510 -14.45 -23.66 16.79
C MET A 510 -13.63 -24.02 18.02
N GLN A 511 -14.00 -25.07 18.75
CA GLN A 511 -13.28 -25.56 19.93
C GLN A 511 -12.01 -26.38 19.60
N ALA A 512 -11.70 -26.59 18.32
CA ALA A 512 -10.52 -27.34 17.91
C ALA A 512 -9.28 -26.44 17.94
N ASP A 513 -8.13 -27.07 18.18
CA ASP A 513 -6.83 -26.41 18.32
C ASP A 513 -6.20 -26.14 16.94
N PHE A 514 -5.98 -24.87 16.61
CA PHE A 514 -5.38 -24.45 15.33
C PHE A 514 -3.86 -24.28 15.39
N MET A 515 -3.25 -24.12 16.57
CA MET A 515 -1.84 -23.73 16.68
C MET A 515 -0.92 -24.79 17.30
N THR A 516 -1.42 -25.96 17.71
CA THR A 516 -0.56 -26.92 18.41
C THR A 516 0.72 -27.32 17.67
N ASP A 517 1.81 -27.41 18.42
CA ASP A 517 3.12 -27.93 17.98
C ASP A 517 3.23 -29.46 18.07
N GLY A 518 2.16 -30.13 18.53
CA GLY A 518 2.14 -31.57 18.75
C GLY A 518 2.84 -32.03 20.03
N LEU A 519 3.32 -31.11 20.87
CA LEU A 519 4.00 -31.38 22.13
C LEU A 519 3.20 -30.81 23.31
N ASP A 520 3.35 -29.51 23.59
CA ASP A 520 2.82 -28.85 24.78
C ASP A 520 2.24 -27.45 24.53
N VAL A 521 2.40 -26.87 23.34
CA VAL A 521 1.72 -25.63 22.96
C VAL A 521 0.32 -25.98 22.45
N THR A 522 -0.69 -25.39 23.08
CA THR A 522 -2.12 -25.53 22.76
C THR A 522 -2.86 -24.25 23.17
N GLU A 523 -4.11 -24.09 22.74
CA GLU A 523 -5.01 -23.00 23.15
C GLU A 523 -5.19 -22.89 24.67
N LEU A 524 -4.98 -23.99 25.40
CA LEU A 524 -5.18 -24.06 26.84
C LEU A 524 -3.89 -23.85 27.64
N THR A 525 -2.73 -23.82 26.97
CA THR A 525 -1.41 -23.82 27.62
C THR A 525 -0.51 -22.68 27.19
N VAL A 526 -0.85 -21.96 26.12
CA VAL A 526 -0.05 -20.84 25.65
C VAL A 526 -0.15 -19.64 26.60
N GLU A 527 0.99 -19.06 26.94
CA GLU A 527 1.11 -17.79 27.69
C GLU A 527 2.05 -16.90 26.87
N PRO A 528 1.59 -16.35 25.73
CA PRO A 528 2.47 -15.70 24.78
C PRO A 528 2.96 -14.34 25.29
N VAL A 529 4.14 -13.94 24.83
CA VAL A 529 4.69 -12.57 24.87
C VAL A 529 5.02 -12.09 23.45
N PRO A 530 5.20 -10.77 23.23
CA PRO A 530 5.58 -10.25 21.90
C PRO A 530 6.79 -10.97 21.29
N GLY A 531 6.67 -11.39 20.03
CA GLY A 531 7.71 -12.07 19.26
C GLY A 531 7.81 -13.59 19.50
N ASP A 532 7.02 -14.17 20.40
CA ASP A 532 6.96 -15.62 20.55
C ASP A 532 6.46 -16.28 19.26
N THR A 533 7.09 -17.39 18.86
CA THR A 533 6.71 -18.13 17.65
C THR A 533 6.08 -19.47 18.00
N VAL A 534 5.19 -19.96 17.12
CA VAL A 534 4.54 -21.26 17.25
C VAL A 534 4.82 -22.11 16.01
N ASP A 535 5.72 -23.09 16.13
CA ASP A 535 6.01 -24.09 15.09
C ASP A 535 4.86 -25.10 14.98
N THR A 536 3.77 -24.65 14.37
CA THR A 536 2.51 -25.39 14.31
C THR A 536 2.68 -26.70 13.52
N ASP A 537 2.41 -27.83 14.16
CA ASP A 537 2.36 -29.13 13.48
C ASP A 537 1.00 -29.29 12.79
N TYR A 538 0.93 -28.82 11.53
CA TYR A 538 -0.26 -28.92 10.68
C TYR A 538 -0.72 -30.37 10.37
N ALA A 539 0.03 -31.40 10.78
CA ALA A 539 -0.45 -32.78 10.74
C ALA A 539 -1.34 -33.16 11.94
N ILE A 540 -1.28 -32.37 13.02
CA ILE A 540 -2.03 -32.57 14.27
C ILE A 540 -3.04 -31.44 14.48
N ALA A 541 -2.63 -30.20 14.25
CA ALA A 541 -3.50 -29.03 14.32
C ALA A 541 -4.70 -29.16 13.37
N ILE A 542 -5.79 -28.47 13.72
CA ILE A 542 -6.97 -28.42 12.85
C ILE A 542 -6.73 -27.54 11.62
N SER A 543 -5.84 -26.56 11.74
CA SER A 543 -5.41 -25.71 10.64
C SER A 543 -4.69 -26.52 9.56
N ARG A 544 -4.79 -26.07 8.31
CA ARG A 544 -4.07 -26.66 7.17
C ARG A 544 -2.82 -25.90 6.75
N GLY A 545 -2.50 -24.81 7.43
CA GLY A 545 -1.43 -23.88 7.10
C GLY A 545 -1.75 -22.49 7.61
N LEU A 546 -0.88 -21.53 7.32
CA LEU A 546 -1.25 -20.13 7.36
C LEU A 546 -2.24 -19.80 6.22
N GLY A 547 -3.08 -18.81 6.42
CA GLY A 547 -3.97 -18.22 5.40
C GLY A 547 -3.17 -17.81 4.17
N VAL A 548 -3.69 -18.10 2.98
CA VAL A 548 -2.94 -17.95 1.72
C VAL A 548 -3.47 -16.74 0.95
N ALA A 549 -3.10 -15.53 1.37
CA ALA A 549 -3.23 -14.34 0.54
C ALA A 549 -2.33 -13.18 1.02
N MET A 550 -1.53 -12.69 0.07
CA MET A 550 -0.93 -11.36 -0.10
C MET A 550 0.41 -11.00 0.59
N GLY A 551 1.41 -10.75 -0.27
CA GLY A 551 2.42 -9.70 -0.10
C GLY A 551 3.50 -9.88 0.96
N ASP A 552 4.36 -8.86 1.06
CA ASP A 552 5.46 -8.76 2.03
C ASP A 552 4.94 -8.61 3.48
N ALA A 553 3.69 -8.16 3.67
CA ALA A 553 3.04 -7.99 4.97
C ALA A 553 2.94 -9.29 5.80
N VAL A 554 2.69 -10.44 5.15
CA VAL A 554 2.65 -11.74 5.84
C VAL A 554 4.04 -12.14 6.35
N ASP A 555 5.11 -11.84 5.61
CA ASP A 555 6.48 -12.11 6.05
C ASP A 555 6.94 -11.09 7.12
N ILE A 556 6.32 -9.90 7.18
CA ILE A 556 6.52 -8.92 8.27
C ILE A 556 5.91 -9.44 9.59
N ILE A 557 4.67 -9.92 9.54
CA ILE A 557 3.90 -10.34 10.72
C ILE A 557 4.26 -11.76 11.17
N ASN A 558 4.48 -12.66 10.21
CA ASN A 558 4.92 -14.03 10.42
C ASN A 558 6.25 -14.27 9.69
N PRO A 559 7.38 -13.83 10.28
CA PRO A 559 8.71 -14.04 9.70
C PRO A 559 8.95 -15.51 9.34
N ASP A 560 9.54 -15.72 8.16
CA ASP A 560 9.76 -17.05 7.56
C ASP A 560 8.50 -17.92 7.46
N ARG A 561 7.30 -17.30 7.48
CA ARG A 561 5.98 -17.96 7.55
C ARG A 561 5.81 -18.83 8.78
N THR A 562 6.44 -18.44 9.88
CA THR A 562 6.22 -19.04 11.19
C THR A 562 5.20 -18.19 11.95
N PRO A 563 4.07 -18.78 12.40
CA PRO A 563 3.10 -18.07 13.23
C PRO A 563 3.79 -17.36 14.39
N THR A 564 3.66 -16.03 14.47
CA THR A 564 4.35 -15.19 15.46
C THR A 564 3.35 -14.32 16.21
N TRP A 565 3.47 -14.26 17.54
CA TRP A 565 2.64 -13.39 18.39
C TRP A 565 3.10 -11.95 18.26
N TYR A 566 2.30 -11.12 17.59
CA TYR A 566 2.66 -9.75 17.31
C TYR A 566 1.84 -8.78 18.19
N PRO A 567 2.47 -7.76 18.79
CA PRO A 567 1.78 -6.73 19.57
C PRO A 567 1.05 -5.74 18.65
N TRP A 568 -0.25 -5.55 18.87
CA TRP A 568 -1.10 -4.66 18.10
C TRP A 568 -1.77 -3.62 19.02
N VAL A 569 -1.78 -2.37 18.57
CA VAL A 569 -2.59 -1.28 19.15
C VAL A 569 -3.39 -0.69 18.01
N ASP A 570 -4.70 -0.87 18.10
CA ASP A 570 -5.65 -0.43 17.08
C ASP A 570 -5.95 1.07 17.18
N GLY A 571 -6.26 1.72 16.06
CA GLY A 571 -6.57 3.15 16.01
C GLY A 571 -7.96 3.48 16.51
N ASP A 572 -8.88 2.51 16.45
CA ASP A 572 -10.25 2.70 16.87
C ASP A 572 -10.75 1.58 17.81
N SER A 573 -12.07 1.36 17.86
CA SER A 573 -12.66 0.36 18.74
C SER A 573 -12.68 -1.05 18.16
N ILE A 574 -12.34 -1.25 16.89
CA ILE A 574 -12.50 -2.47 16.10
C ILE A 574 -11.12 -2.96 15.64
N VAL A 575 -10.70 -4.12 16.12
CA VAL A 575 -9.52 -4.79 15.55
C VAL A 575 -9.89 -5.33 14.18
N ASN A 576 -9.43 -4.64 13.13
CA ASN A 576 -9.61 -5.04 11.73
C ASN A 576 -8.42 -5.89 11.26
N PHE A 577 -8.65 -7.16 10.99
CA PHE A 577 -7.60 -8.06 10.52
C PHE A 577 -7.28 -7.87 9.04
N ASP A 578 -8.17 -7.26 8.26
CA ASP A 578 -7.90 -6.96 6.86
C ASP A 578 -6.86 -5.84 6.77
N ASP A 579 -6.97 -4.81 7.62
CA ASP A 579 -5.95 -3.76 7.77
C ASP A 579 -4.65 -4.36 8.31
N TYR A 580 -4.76 -5.22 9.33
CA TYR A 580 -3.62 -5.89 9.93
C TYR A 580 -2.79 -6.68 8.90
N TYR A 581 -3.41 -7.35 7.92
CA TYR A 581 -2.69 -8.13 6.90
C TYR A 581 -2.54 -7.42 5.55
N GLY A 582 -3.03 -6.19 5.40
CA GLY A 582 -2.98 -5.42 4.15
C GLY A 582 -3.86 -6.01 3.05
N GLY A 583 -5.00 -6.62 3.40
CA GLY A 583 -5.98 -7.11 2.45
C GLY A 583 -6.98 -8.11 3.03
N ASN A 584 -8.09 -8.29 2.33
CA ASN A 584 -9.18 -9.17 2.74
C ASN A 584 -8.77 -10.66 2.75
N LEU A 585 -8.97 -11.33 3.89
CA LEU A 585 -8.57 -12.72 4.11
C LEU A 585 -9.73 -13.69 4.37
N ASP A 586 -10.27 -14.27 3.30
CA ASP A 586 -11.33 -15.27 3.37
C ASP A 586 -10.91 -16.67 3.92
N ASN A 587 -11.81 -17.29 4.67
CA ASN A 587 -11.75 -18.64 5.24
C ASN A 587 -10.62 -18.85 6.27
N ASN A 588 -10.40 -17.86 7.14
CA ASN A 588 -9.33 -17.89 8.15
C ASN A 588 -9.85 -17.79 9.59
N MET A 589 -8.95 -18.13 10.52
CA MET A 589 -9.17 -17.99 11.95
C MET A 589 -8.00 -17.22 12.57
N MET A 590 -8.32 -16.27 13.44
CA MET A 590 -7.36 -15.42 14.15
C MET A 590 -7.44 -15.63 15.66
N TYR A 591 -6.29 -15.65 16.31
CA TYR A 591 -6.18 -15.52 17.76
C TYR A 591 -5.86 -14.07 18.14
N ALA A 592 -6.51 -13.60 19.19
CA ALA A 592 -6.14 -12.38 19.89
C ALA A 592 -6.06 -12.67 21.40
N VAL A 593 -4.95 -12.30 22.03
CA VAL A 593 -4.69 -12.51 23.46
C VAL A 593 -4.40 -11.17 24.13
N ILE A 594 -4.95 -10.97 25.32
CA ILE A 594 -4.56 -9.85 26.18
C ILE A 594 -4.56 -10.31 27.64
N TYR A 595 -3.69 -9.70 28.45
CA TYR A 595 -3.67 -9.91 29.88
C TYR A 595 -4.32 -8.73 30.59
N LEU A 596 -5.42 -9.00 31.30
CA LEU A 596 -6.18 -8.05 32.10
C LEU A 596 -5.73 -8.15 33.57
N ASN A 597 -5.15 -7.09 34.11
CA ASN A 597 -4.75 -7.03 35.52
C ASN A 597 -5.72 -6.15 36.32
N LEU A 598 -6.49 -6.73 37.25
CA LEU A 598 -7.44 -5.99 38.08
C LEU A 598 -6.83 -5.58 39.42
N GLU A 599 -7.09 -4.35 39.84
CA GLU A 599 -6.63 -3.82 41.13
C GLU A 599 -7.37 -4.46 42.33
N ASP A 600 -8.66 -4.71 42.18
CA ASP A 600 -9.59 -5.24 43.20
C ASP A 600 -10.62 -6.18 42.54
N ASP A 601 -11.25 -7.05 43.34
CA ASP A 601 -12.35 -7.92 42.89
C ASP A 601 -13.47 -7.08 42.25
N MET A 602 -13.89 -7.44 41.03
CA MET A 602 -14.86 -6.67 40.24
C MET A 602 -15.94 -7.55 39.63
N SER A 603 -17.21 -7.13 39.74
CA SER A 603 -18.32 -7.77 38.99
C SER A 603 -18.42 -7.14 37.62
N VAL A 604 -18.25 -7.91 36.55
CA VAL A 604 -18.19 -7.40 35.17
C VAL A 604 -19.05 -8.23 34.23
N ASP A 605 -19.60 -7.60 33.20
CA ASP A 605 -20.05 -8.29 31.98
C ASP A 605 -19.02 -7.97 30.87
N LEU A 606 -18.88 -8.86 29.88
CA LEU A 606 -18.09 -8.57 28.68
C LEU A 606 -19.02 -8.24 27.52
N GLY A 607 -18.77 -7.12 26.84
CA GLY A 607 -19.37 -6.83 25.54
C GLY A 607 -18.43 -7.31 24.44
N VAL A 608 -18.93 -8.10 23.47
CA VAL A 608 -18.13 -8.57 22.34
C VAL A 608 -18.92 -8.47 21.04
N SER A 609 -18.22 -8.19 19.94
CA SER A 609 -18.75 -8.31 18.58
C SER A 609 -17.66 -8.86 17.66
N SER A 610 -18.05 -9.45 16.55
CA SER A 610 -17.13 -10.14 15.63
C SER A 610 -17.74 -10.23 14.24
N ASP A 611 -16.91 -10.16 13.21
CA ASP A 611 -17.32 -10.66 11.91
C ASP A 611 -17.40 -12.18 11.99
N ASP A 612 -18.49 -12.69 11.44
CA ASP A 612 -18.94 -14.04 11.53
C ASP A 612 -18.91 -14.58 12.98
N SER A 613 -18.09 -15.58 13.28
CA SER A 613 -18.21 -16.35 14.52
C SER A 613 -17.08 -16.04 15.50
N VAL A 614 -17.37 -16.12 16.81
CA VAL A 614 -16.40 -15.80 17.88
C VAL A 614 -16.45 -16.81 19.02
N GLN A 615 -15.29 -17.07 19.61
CA GLN A 615 -15.12 -17.81 20.85
C GLN A 615 -14.26 -16.99 21.82
N VAL A 616 -14.63 -16.95 23.09
CA VAL A 616 -13.88 -16.23 24.13
C VAL A 616 -13.55 -17.19 25.28
N LEU A 617 -12.27 -17.23 25.65
CA LEU A 617 -11.75 -17.99 26.77
C LEU A 617 -11.20 -17.02 27.83
N LEU A 618 -11.46 -17.33 29.09
CA LEU A 618 -10.91 -16.64 30.26
C LEU A 618 -10.09 -17.63 31.08
N ASN A 619 -8.79 -17.38 31.21
CA ASN A 619 -7.82 -18.25 31.88
C ASN A 619 -7.89 -19.71 31.38
N GLY A 620 -8.04 -19.89 30.07
CA GLY A 620 -8.18 -21.19 29.41
C GLY A 620 -9.54 -21.88 29.57
N GLU A 621 -10.55 -21.25 30.19
CA GLU A 621 -11.93 -21.78 30.22
C GLU A 621 -12.82 -21.01 29.23
N GLU A 622 -13.53 -21.74 28.37
CA GLU A 622 -14.51 -21.14 27.44
C GLU A 622 -15.66 -20.50 28.22
N ILE A 623 -15.84 -19.19 28.05
CA ILE A 623 -16.95 -18.43 28.64
C ILE A 623 -17.98 -18.02 27.60
N TRP A 624 -17.62 -18.04 26.31
CA TRP A 624 -18.51 -17.71 25.21
C TRP A 624 -18.15 -18.42 23.91
N LEU A 625 -19.16 -18.85 23.17
CA LEU A 625 -19.04 -19.37 21.81
C LEU A 625 -20.31 -18.99 21.04
N ASN A 626 -20.16 -18.21 19.98
CA ASN A 626 -21.27 -17.76 19.15
C ASN A 626 -20.96 -17.97 17.66
N ARG A 627 -21.85 -18.71 16.97
CA ARG A 627 -21.64 -19.20 15.61
C ARG A 627 -22.62 -18.60 14.60
N VAL A 628 -22.61 -17.27 14.47
CA VAL A 628 -23.59 -16.52 13.67
C VAL A 628 -22.85 -15.74 12.59
N ALA A 629 -23.16 -16.00 11.31
CA ALA A 629 -22.61 -15.18 10.22
C ALA A 629 -23.23 -13.78 10.28
N ARG A 630 -22.39 -12.76 10.43
CA ARG A 630 -22.76 -11.34 10.60
C ARG A 630 -21.49 -10.50 10.51
N GLY A 631 -21.54 -9.25 10.04
CA GLY A 631 -20.40 -8.34 10.18
C GLY A 631 -20.08 -8.01 11.65
N TRP A 632 -18.90 -7.44 11.91
CA TRP A 632 -18.41 -7.12 13.25
C TRP A 632 -19.20 -6.06 14.02
N GLY A 633 -20.18 -5.39 13.38
CA GLY A 633 -21.01 -4.37 14.02
C GLY A 633 -20.45 -2.97 13.83
N GLY A 634 -21.20 -1.95 14.22
CA GLY A 634 -20.76 -0.57 14.14
C GLY A 634 -19.72 -0.19 15.20
N ASP A 635 -19.05 0.96 15.02
CA ASP A 635 -18.19 1.55 16.06
C ASP A 635 -18.94 1.63 17.41
N MET A 636 -18.26 1.16 18.46
CA MET A 636 -18.78 1.01 19.83
C MET A 636 -20.00 0.08 20.01
N GLU A 637 -20.47 -0.63 18.98
CA GLU A 637 -21.59 -1.55 19.09
C GLU A 637 -21.22 -2.76 19.95
N VAL A 638 -22.16 -3.23 20.77
CA VAL A 638 -22.03 -4.53 21.45
C VAL A 638 -23.09 -5.46 20.90
N GLN A 639 -22.68 -6.44 20.10
CA GLN A 639 -23.58 -7.43 19.52
C GLN A 639 -23.94 -8.53 20.53
N ASP A 640 -22.97 -8.98 21.32
CA ASP A 640 -23.10 -10.04 22.31
C ASP A 640 -22.70 -9.55 23.71
N VAL A 641 -23.45 -9.99 24.74
CA VAL A 641 -23.11 -9.73 26.14
C VAL A 641 -22.88 -11.05 26.87
N ILE A 642 -21.64 -11.26 27.31
CA ILE A 642 -21.24 -12.38 28.16
C ILE A 642 -21.55 -11.99 29.61
N SER A 643 -22.72 -12.39 30.08
CA SER A 643 -23.22 -11.92 31.37
C SER A 643 -22.69 -12.73 32.56
N SER A 644 -22.22 -12.02 33.57
CA SER A 644 -21.92 -12.54 34.92
C SER A 644 -23.07 -13.28 35.57
N ALA A 645 -24.31 -12.99 35.19
CA ALA A 645 -25.49 -13.74 35.66
C ALA A 645 -25.48 -15.22 35.22
N THR A 646 -24.73 -15.53 34.15
CA THR A 646 -24.57 -16.88 33.59
C THR A 646 -23.15 -17.41 33.69
N VAL A 647 -22.14 -16.55 33.68
CA VAL A 647 -20.72 -16.89 33.78
C VAL A 647 -20.21 -16.52 35.17
N LEU A 648 -20.19 -17.50 36.08
CA LEU A 648 -19.88 -17.27 37.50
C LEU A 648 -18.46 -16.76 37.79
N GLN A 649 -17.54 -16.89 36.82
CA GLN A 649 -16.18 -16.37 36.93
C GLN A 649 -16.12 -14.84 36.89
N LEU A 650 -17.19 -14.18 36.42
CA LEU A 650 -17.23 -12.73 36.28
C LEU A 650 -17.91 -12.02 37.48
N ASP A 651 -18.39 -12.76 38.49
CA ASP A 651 -19.04 -12.19 39.68
C ASP A 651 -18.56 -12.82 41.01
N PRO A 652 -17.49 -12.28 41.62
CA PRO A 652 -16.58 -11.32 41.01
C PRO A 652 -15.50 -12.01 40.17
N LEU A 653 -15.02 -11.31 39.14
CA LEU A 653 -13.68 -11.54 38.62
C LEU A 653 -12.68 -11.10 39.69
N GLU A 654 -11.85 -12.03 40.17
CA GLU A 654 -10.96 -11.79 41.32
C GLU A 654 -9.85 -10.78 40.97
N ALA A 655 -9.30 -10.09 41.98
CA ALA A 655 -8.16 -9.20 41.76
C ALA A 655 -6.93 -9.97 41.24
N GLY A 656 -6.16 -9.32 40.35
CA GLY A 656 -4.94 -9.86 39.74
C GLY A 656 -5.07 -10.11 38.24
N LEU A 657 -4.12 -10.89 37.72
CA LEU A 657 -3.93 -11.09 36.29
C LEU A 657 -4.85 -12.20 35.73
N HIS A 658 -5.48 -11.91 34.60
CA HIS A 658 -6.26 -12.85 33.82
C HIS A 658 -5.90 -12.81 32.35
N GLN A 659 -5.78 -13.97 31.72
CA GLN A 659 -5.62 -14.07 30.28
C GLN A 659 -7.01 -14.14 29.63
N ILE A 660 -7.26 -13.26 28.66
CA ILE A 660 -8.41 -13.33 27.76
C ILE A 660 -7.88 -13.73 26.38
N MET A 661 -8.43 -14.81 25.83
CA MET A 661 -8.16 -15.24 24.46
C MET A 661 -9.45 -15.17 23.66
N VAL A 662 -9.39 -14.54 22.50
CA VAL A 662 -10.49 -14.45 21.53
C VAL A 662 -10.06 -15.20 20.27
N LYS A 663 -10.97 -16.01 19.74
CA LYS A 663 -10.86 -16.63 18.42
C LYS A 663 -11.96 -16.10 17.54
N THR A 664 -11.60 -15.56 16.39
CA THR A 664 -12.54 -15.04 15.39
C THR A 664 -12.43 -15.89 14.14
N PHE A 665 -13.56 -16.18 13.50
CA PHE A 665 -13.63 -17.09 12.36
C PHE A 665 -14.37 -16.41 11.23
N GLU A 666 -13.74 -16.31 10.08
CA GLU A 666 -14.26 -15.60 8.92
C GLU A 666 -14.50 -16.59 7.77
N GLY A 667 -15.58 -16.44 7.00
CA GLY A 667 -15.85 -17.31 5.85
C GLY A 667 -16.18 -16.64 4.52
N GLY A 668 -16.32 -15.33 4.49
CA GLY A 668 -16.34 -14.48 3.32
C GLY A 668 -16.61 -13.01 3.72
N GLY A 669 -15.80 -12.05 3.26
CA GLY A 669 -16.00 -10.62 3.55
C GLY A 669 -14.97 -10.09 4.54
N GLY A 670 -15.33 -9.10 5.37
CA GLY A 670 -14.37 -8.54 6.33
C GLY A 670 -13.99 -9.53 7.44
N HIS A 671 -12.82 -9.38 8.05
CA HIS A 671 -12.43 -10.08 9.28
C HIS A 671 -12.06 -9.15 10.45
N GLY A 672 -12.77 -9.21 11.58
CA GLY A 672 -12.48 -8.32 12.72
C GLY A 672 -13.32 -8.58 13.97
N PHE A 673 -13.00 -7.90 15.07
CA PHE A 673 -13.73 -8.00 16.34
C PHE A 673 -13.44 -6.85 17.30
N HIS A 674 -14.25 -6.75 18.35
CA HIS A 674 -13.93 -5.91 19.51
C HIS A 674 -14.51 -6.43 20.81
N LEU A 675 -13.86 -6.10 21.94
CA LEU A 675 -14.23 -6.54 23.28
C LEU A 675 -14.05 -5.42 24.31
N ARG A 676 -14.95 -5.33 25.30
CA ARG A 676 -14.85 -4.41 26.45
C ARG A 676 -15.33 -5.01 27.77
N LEU A 677 -14.93 -4.38 28.88
CA LEU A 677 -15.59 -4.56 30.19
C LEU A 677 -16.78 -3.60 30.32
N GLN A 678 -17.89 -4.07 30.89
CA GLN A 678 -19.04 -3.22 31.17
C GLN A 678 -19.74 -3.58 32.49
N ASP A 679 -20.40 -2.59 33.09
CA ASP A 679 -21.13 -2.76 34.34
C ASP A 679 -22.34 -3.70 34.13
N PRO A 680 -22.48 -4.78 34.92
CA PRO A 680 -23.54 -5.77 34.74
C PRO A 680 -24.97 -5.25 34.87
N PHE A 681 -25.18 -4.08 35.46
CA PHE A 681 -26.52 -3.54 35.72
C PHE A 681 -26.94 -2.45 34.73
N THR A 682 -25.98 -1.63 34.32
CA THR A 682 -26.20 -0.46 33.47
C THR A 682 -25.80 -0.72 32.02
N GLY A 683 -24.85 -1.64 31.77
CA GLY A 683 -24.25 -1.88 30.46
C GLY A 683 -23.27 -0.79 30.02
N GLU A 684 -22.98 0.17 30.89
CA GLU A 684 -22.01 1.23 30.64
C GLU A 684 -20.58 0.67 30.71
N PRO A 685 -19.65 1.18 29.89
CA PRO A 685 -18.28 0.70 29.87
C PRO A 685 -17.54 0.97 31.19
N ILE A 686 -16.72 0.01 31.60
CA ILE A 686 -15.78 0.16 32.72
C ILE A 686 -14.43 0.55 32.14
N THR A 687 -13.86 1.66 32.63
CA THR A 687 -12.64 2.28 32.07
C THR A 687 -11.54 2.51 33.12
N GLU A 688 -11.76 2.10 34.37
CA GLU A 688 -10.82 2.28 35.47
C GLU A 688 -10.78 1.02 36.36
N GLY A 689 -9.71 0.89 37.17
CA GLY A 689 -9.52 -0.22 38.10
C GLY A 689 -8.88 -1.47 37.49
N PHE A 690 -8.32 -1.35 36.28
CA PHE A 690 -7.56 -2.40 35.62
C PHE A 690 -6.50 -1.82 34.67
N SER A 691 -5.54 -2.65 34.26
CA SER A 691 -4.55 -2.38 33.20
C SER A 691 -4.50 -3.52 32.18
N LEU A 692 -4.10 -3.23 30.94
CA LEU A 692 -3.94 -4.22 29.86
C LEU A 692 -2.47 -4.43 29.50
N CYS A 693 -2.05 -5.69 29.39
CA CYS A 693 -0.64 -6.06 29.29
C CYS A 693 -0.44 -7.04 28.13
N PHE A 694 0.69 -6.93 27.42
CA PHE A 694 1.08 -7.89 26.38
C PHE A 694 1.75 -9.15 26.95
N SER A 695 2.01 -9.21 28.25
CA SER A 695 2.73 -10.33 28.86
C SER A 695 2.04 -10.80 30.15
N PRO A 696 2.35 -12.03 30.62
CA PRO A 696 1.86 -12.54 31.89
C PRO A 696 2.55 -11.89 33.11
N ASP A 697 3.37 -10.85 32.92
CA ASP A 697 4.00 -10.09 34.00
C ASP A 697 3.19 -8.80 34.29
N PRO A 698 2.52 -8.70 35.45
CA PRO A 698 1.74 -7.51 35.80
C PRO A 698 2.60 -6.25 35.98
N ASP A 699 3.92 -6.38 36.18
CA ASP A 699 4.82 -5.22 36.27
C ASP A 699 5.13 -4.63 34.87
N GLU A 700 4.79 -5.34 33.78
CA GLU A 700 5.02 -4.90 32.39
C GLU A 700 3.80 -4.20 31.76
N CYS A 701 2.65 -4.13 32.45
CA CYS A 701 1.44 -3.46 31.94
C CYS A 701 1.64 -1.96 31.68
N ASP A 702 2.43 -1.29 32.53
CA ASP A 702 2.73 0.14 32.46
C ASP A 702 4.05 0.45 31.71
N SER A 703 4.70 -0.56 31.12
CA SER A 703 6.07 -0.44 30.60
C SER A 703 6.20 0.49 29.39
N GLY A 704 5.09 1.03 28.87
CA GLY A 704 5.09 1.86 27.68
C GLY A 704 5.71 1.12 26.51
N PHE A 705 5.47 -0.20 26.43
CA PHE A 705 5.95 -1.04 25.33
C PHE A 705 5.43 -0.43 24.03
N VAL A 706 6.32 0.31 23.37
CA VAL A 706 6.21 0.70 21.98
C VAL A 706 6.55 -0.58 21.22
N PRO A 707 5.61 -1.19 20.47
CA PRO A 707 6.00 -2.16 19.44
C PRO A 707 7.18 -1.54 18.70
N PRO A 708 8.29 -2.24 18.44
CA PRO A 708 9.35 -1.66 17.62
C PRO A 708 8.67 -1.09 16.38
N ALA A 709 8.69 0.24 16.26
CA ALA A 709 8.22 0.90 15.05
C ALA A 709 9.16 0.34 13.99
N ARG A 710 8.57 -0.25 12.94
CA ARG A 710 9.32 -1.07 12.02
C ARG A 710 9.51 -0.29 10.75
N GLU A 711 10.77 -0.10 10.42
CA GLU A 711 11.22 0.46 9.16
C GLU A 711 10.70 -0.34 7.95
N ILE A 712 10.13 0.33 6.94
CA ILE A 712 9.73 -0.30 5.67
C ILE A 712 10.95 -0.35 4.76
N CYS A 713 11.74 -1.39 4.93
CA CYS A 713 13.00 -1.58 4.21
C CYS A 713 12.85 -1.48 2.68
N GLY A 714 13.60 -0.56 2.07
CA GLY A 714 13.71 -0.33 0.64
C GLY A 714 12.85 0.80 0.08
N ASN A 715 12.39 1.75 0.90
CA ASN A 715 11.53 2.87 0.50
C ASN A 715 12.21 4.26 0.57
N ASP A 716 13.49 4.34 0.96
CA ASP A 716 14.30 5.56 1.15
C ASP A 716 13.72 6.55 2.21
N LEU A 717 12.87 6.08 3.11
CA LEU A 717 12.30 6.86 4.22
C LEU A 717 12.88 6.39 5.56
N ASP A 718 12.51 7.09 6.63
CA ASP A 718 12.82 6.79 8.03
C ASP A 718 11.44 6.64 8.68
N ASP A 719 10.83 5.47 8.49
CA ASP A 719 9.43 5.19 8.81
C ASP A 719 9.22 5.04 10.31
N ASP A 720 10.24 4.60 11.03
CA ASP A 720 10.23 4.51 12.49
C ASP A 720 10.74 5.79 13.18
N ASN A 721 11.33 6.70 12.39
CA ASN A 721 11.78 8.03 12.76
C ASN A 721 12.93 8.02 13.80
N ASP A 722 13.71 6.95 13.83
CA ASP A 722 14.86 6.77 14.73
C ASP A 722 16.15 7.45 14.20
N GLY A 723 16.14 7.85 12.92
CA GLY A 723 17.18 8.61 12.24
C GLY A 723 18.07 7.80 11.30
N ASP A 724 17.86 6.49 11.20
CA ASP A 724 18.44 5.61 10.19
C ASP A 724 17.38 5.30 9.09
N THR A 725 17.77 4.73 7.95
CA THR A 725 16.88 4.53 6.79
C THR A 725 17.18 3.21 6.10
N ASP A 726 16.18 2.40 5.77
CA ASP A 726 16.30 1.14 5.03
C ASP A 726 17.45 0.22 5.52
N CYS A 727 18.41 -0.11 4.66
CA CYS A 727 19.55 -0.98 4.98
C CYS A 727 20.55 -0.36 5.96
N ALA A 728 20.44 0.94 6.23
CA ALA A 728 21.20 1.57 7.30
C ALA A 728 20.50 1.41 8.67
N ASP A 729 19.23 1.00 8.68
CA ASP A 729 18.39 0.81 9.85
C ASP A 729 18.61 -0.59 10.46
N SER A 730 18.75 -0.63 11.78
CA SER A 730 19.00 -1.87 12.51
C SER A 730 17.76 -2.75 12.72
N ASP A 731 16.57 -2.20 12.48
CA ASP A 731 15.27 -2.86 12.53
C ASP A 731 14.87 -3.46 11.16
N CYS A 732 15.69 -3.23 10.12
CA CYS A 732 15.61 -3.94 8.85
C CYS A 732 16.26 -5.33 8.86
N PRO A 733 15.63 -6.37 8.25
CA PRO A 733 16.33 -7.63 8.01
C PRO A 733 17.53 -7.36 7.10
N ALA A 734 18.64 -8.05 7.36
CA ALA A 734 19.89 -7.88 6.61
C ALA A 734 19.63 -7.83 5.09
N CYS A 735 19.98 -6.69 4.49
CA CYS A 735 19.73 -6.45 3.09
C CYS A 735 20.49 -7.46 2.21
N PRO A 736 19.91 -7.95 1.10
CA PRO A 736 20.63 -8.86 0.22
C PRO A 736 21.76 -8.13 -0.53
N GLU A 737 23.00 -8.55 -0.31
CA GLU A 737 24.18 -8.00 -0.99
C GLU A 737 24.15 -8.22 -2.51
N ILE A 738 24.37 -7.16 -3.31
CA ILE A 738 24.51 -7.26 -4.76
C ILE A 738 25.99 -7.45 -5.10
N CYS A 739 26.38 -8.72 -5.20
CA CYS A 739 27.77 -9.21 -5.32
C CYS A 739 28.63 -8.74 -6.52
N ASN A 740 28.22 -7.71 -7.27
CA ASN A 740 28.98 -7.18 -8.40
C ASN A 740 28.85 -5.67 -8.65
N ASN A 741 28.27 -4.90 -7.73
CA ASN A 741 28.00 -3.47 -7.91
C ASN A 741 29.10 -2.57 -7.29
N GLY A 742 30.03 -3.13 -6.51
CA GLY A 742 31.10 -2.39 -5.83
C GLY A 742 30.64 -1.54 -4.63
N ALA A 743 29.47 -1.85 -4.08
CA ALA A 743 28.93 -1.28 -2.85
C ALA A 743 28.98 -2.31 -1.71
N ASP A 744 28.69 -1.82 -0.51
CA ASP A 744 28.47 -2.57 0.73
C ASP A 744 26.97 -2.37 0.98
N ASP A 745 26.13 -3.22 0.36
CA ASP A 745 24.68 -3.03 0.31
C ASP A 745 24.00 -3.46 1.62
N ASP A 746 24.64 -4.34 2.41
CA ASP A 746 24.15 -4.80 3.70
C ASP A 746 24.80 -4.13 4.92
N GLY A 747 25.82 -3.30 4.69
CA GLY A 747 26.42 -2.41 5.68
C GLY A 747 27.38 -3.09 6.66
N ASP A 748 27.78 -4.34 6.41
CA ASP A 748 28.63 -5.12 7.30
C ASP A 748 30.13 -4.75 7.19
N GLY A 749 30.49 -3.99 6.15
CA GLY A 749 31.82 -3.44 5.90
C GLY A 749 32.66 -4.23 4.90
N ASP A 750 32.18 -5.34 4.38
CA ASP A 750 32.75 -6.07 3.25
C ASP A 750 31.99 -5.72 1.94
N ILE A 751 32.55 -6.06 0.76
CA ILE A 751 31.97 -5.67 -0.55
C ILE A 751 32.07 -6.80 -1.57
N ASP A 752 31.05 -6.98 -2.41
CA ASP A 752 31.05 -7.91 -3.54
C ASP A 752 31.58 -9.33 -3.15
N CYS A 753 32.64 -9.83 -3.81
CA CYS A 753 33.20 -11.15 -3.55
C CYS A 753 34.12 -11.23 -2.32
N ASP A 754 34.42 -10.08 -1.70
CA ASP A 754 35.09 -10.07 -0.40
C ASP A 754 34.08 -10.26 0.75
N ASP A 755 32.78 -10.17 0.44
CA ASP A 755 31.64 -10.39 1.32
C ASP A 755 31.31 -11.89 1.52
N THR A 756 30.96 -12.28 2.75
CA THR A 756 30.60 -13.66 3.06
C THR A 756 29.25 -14.10 2.53
N ASP A 757 28.31 -13.18 2.35
CA ASP A 757 26.97 -13.42 1.84
C ASP A 757 26.98 -13.63 0.32
N CYS A 758 28.05 -13.21 -0.34
CA CYS A 758 28.34 -13.47 -1.76
C CYS A 758 29.07 -14.78 -2.05
N ALA A 759 29.29 -15.63 -1.05
CA ALA A 759 30.04 -16.87 -1.20
C ALA A 759 29.50 -17.79 -2.30
N ASP A 760 28.18 -17.85 -2.52
CA ASP A 760 27.54 -18.70 -3.52
C ASP A 760 27.31 -18.00 -4.88
N ALA A 761 27.64 -16.71 -4.99
CA ALA A 761 27.44 -15.94 -6.22
C ALA A 761 28.38 -16.44 -7.34
N GLY A 762 27.81 -16.75 -8.51
CA GLY A 762 28.55 -17.41 -9.60
C GLY A 762 29.74 -16.63 -10.16
N ASN A 763 29.81 -15.32 -9.90
CA ASN A 763 30.93 -14.43 -10.23
C ASN A 763 32.06 -14.45 -9.18
N CYS A 764 31.80 -14.96 -7.97
CA CYS A 764 32.75 -15.05 -6.85
C CYS A 764 33.36 -16.44 -6.68
N GLN A 765 32.95 -17.41 -7.51
CA GLN A 765 33.49 -18.77 -7.54
C GLN A 765 34.68 -18.89 -8.51
N GLU A 766 35.89 -19.17 -8.00
CA GLU A 766 37.09 -19.45 -8.81
C GLU A 766 36.92 -20.73 -9.67
N PRO A 767 37.36 -20.76 -10.94
CA PRO A 767 37.14 -21.91 -11.82
C PRO A 767 37.94 -23.15 -11.39
N ALA A 768 37.26 -24.31 -11.36
CA ALA A 768 37.87 -25.61 -11.02
C ALA A 768 39.05 -25.97 -11.95
N GLY A 769 40.19 -26.38 -11.38
CA GLY A 769 41.40 -26.77 -12.11
C GLY A 769 41.25 -28.01 -13.00
N PRO A 770 42.27 -28.33 -13.83
CA PRO A 770 42.21 -29.43 -14.82
C PRO A 770 42.05 -30.80 -14.16
N THR A 771 41.27 -31.71 -14.79
CA THR A 771 41.06 -33.08 -14.29
C THR A 771 42.08 -34.08 -14.85
N PHE A 772 42.41 -35.13 -14.08
CA PHE A 772 43.36 -36.17 -14.49
C PHE A 772 43.11 -37.51 -13.78
N VAL A 773 43.91 -38.53 -14.13
CA VAL A 773 44.04 -39.80 -13.40
C VAL A 773 45.52 -40.06 -13.12
N ARG A 774 45.85 -40.43 -11.87
CA ARG A 774 47.22 -40.78 -11.47
C ARG A 774 47.70 -42.01 -12.23
N GLY A 775 48.84 -41.86 -12.88
CA GLY A 775 49.54 -42.89 -13.63
C GLY A 775 49.62 -42.70 -15.15
N ASP A 776 48.93 -41.72 -15.74
CA ASP A 776 49.12 -41.33 -17.15
C ASP A 776 50.05 -40.11 -17.26
N ALA A 777 51.33 -40.34 -16.92
CA ALA A 777 52.34 -39.29 -16.82
C ALA A 777 52.62 -38.58 -18.16
N ASN A 778 52.29 -39.21 -19.29
CA ASN A 778 52.52 -38.64 -20.62
C ASN A 778 51.24 -38.06 -21.27
N SER A 779 50.09 -38.30 -20.63
CA SER A 779 48.76 -37.79 -20.96
C SER A 779 48.29 -38.21 -22.36
N ASP A 780 48.53 -39.47 -22.72
CA ASP A 780 48.10 -40.06 -23.99
C ASP A 780 46.74 -40.78 -23.92
N GLY A 781 46.13 -40.85 -22.74
CA GLY A 781 44.83 -41.49 -22.50
C GLY A 781 44.92 -42.97 -22.16
N ALA A 782 46.11 -43.53 -21.91
CA ALA A 782 46.25 -44.92 -21.50
C ALA A 782 47.53 -45.19 -20.69
N ILE A 783 47.36 -45.77 -19.50
CA ILE A 783 48.48 -46.12 -18.61
C ILE A 783 49.22 -47.35 -19.15
N ASN A 784 50.47 -47.18 -19.55
CA ASN A 784 51.30 -48.22 -20.11
C ASN A 784 52.76 -48.13 -19.64
N LEU A 785 53.65 -48.89 -20.27
CA LEU A 785 55.07 -48.92 -19.88
C LEU A 785 55.72 -47.53 -19.97
N THR A 786 55.27 -46.70 -20.92
CA THR A 786 55.79 -45.35 -21.13
C THR A 786 55.59 -44.48 -19.90
N ASP A 787 54.47 -44.64 -19.20
CA ASP A 787 54.11 -43.80 -18.05
C ASP A 787 54.92 -44.09 -16.79
N GLY A 788 55.44 -45.32 -16.66
CA GLY A 788 56.46 -45.60 -15.65
C GLY A 788 57.88 -45.20 -16.08
N VAL A 789 58.14 -45.03 -17.38
CA VAL A 789 59.49 -44.67 -17.91
C VAL A 789 59.70 -43.17 -17.94
N VAL A 790 58.67 -42.37 -18.26
CA VAL A 790 58.74 -40.91 -18.37
C VAL A 790 59.25 -40.25 -17.06
N PRO A 791 58.70 -40.57 -15.88
CA PRO A 791 59.23 -40.08 -14.61
C PRO A 791 60.70 -40.44 -14.38
N LEU A 792 61.14 -41.65 -14.76
CA LEU A 792 62.53 -42.07 -14.61
C LEU A 792 63.50 -41.32 -15.52
N LEU A 793 63.07 -41.02 -16.75
CA LEU A 793 63.87 -40.22 -17.69
C LEU A 793 64.00 -38.78 -17.21
N PHE A 794 62.91 -38.20 -16.70
CA PHE A 794 62.91 -36.88 -16.07
C PHE A 794 63.89 -36.82 -14.89
N LEU A 795 63.81 -37.78 -13.97
CA LEU A 795 64.62 -37.79 -12.74
C LEU A 795 66.11 -38.07 -12.97
N PHE A 796 66.46 -39.02 -13.85
CA PHE A 796 67.84 -39.54 -13.91
C PHE A 796 68.57 -39.25 -15.21
N SER A 797 67.86 -38.86 -16.27
CA SER A 797 68.45 -38.65 -17.60
C SER A 797 68.30 -37.21 -18.11
N GLY A 798 67.68 -36.32 -17.33
CA GLY A 798 67.39 -34.94 -17.74
C GLY A 798 66.40 -34.88 -18.90
N GLY A 799 65.46 -35.82 -18.96
CA GLY A 799 64.36 -35.82 -19.93
C GLY A 799 63.40 -34.64 -19.72
N ALA A 800 62.46 -34.45 -20.66
CA ALA A 800 61.40 -33.48 -20.50
C ALA A 800 60.53 -33.81 -19.26
N ALA A 801 59.93 -32.78 -18.66
CA ALA A 801 58.96 -32.96 -17.58
C ALA A 801 57.75 -33.77 -18.07
N PRO A 802 57.08 -34.53 -17.18
CA PRO A 802 55.80 -35.18 -17.48
C PRO A 802 54.77 -34.17 -18.00
N ALA A 803 53.84 -34.63 -18.84
CA ALA A 803 52.82 -33.75 -19.42
C ALA A 803 51.79 -33.27 -18.37
N CYS A 804 51.60 -34.10 -17.33
CA CYS A 804 50.77 -33.82 -16.18
C CYS A 804 51.57 -34.28 -14.96
N GLY A 805 52.00 -33.31 -14.15
CA GLY A 805 52.84 -33.53 -12.97
C GLY A 805 52.09 -34.36 -11.94
N ASP A 806 50.82 -34.02 -11.71
CA ASP A 806 49.95 -34.71 -10.75
C ASP A 806 49.69 -36.15 -11.18
N ALA A 807 49.53 -36.41 -12.49
CA ALA A 807 49.43 -37.77 -12.98
C ALA A 807 50.73 -38.58 -12.84
N ALA A 808 51.89 -37.91 -12.79
CA ALA A 808 53.19 -38.57 -12.64
C ALA A 808 53.57 -38.85 -11.19
N ASP A 809 52.97 -38.15 -10.23
CA ASP A 809 53.04 -38.44 -8.79
C ASP A 809 51.90 -39.40 -8.42
N THR A 810 52.21 -40.69 -8.47
CA THR A 810 51.24 -41.78 -8.41
C THR A 810 50.89 -42.20 -6.99
N ASN A 811 51.69 -41.82 -5.99
CA ASN A 811 51.37 -41.99 -4.58
C ASN A 811 51.03 -40.69 -3.87
N ASP A 812 50.88 -39.59 -4.61
CA ASP A 812 50.31 -38.33 -4.13
C ASP A 812 51.13 -37.73 -2.99
N THR A 813 52.42 -37.55 -3.25
CA THR A 813 53.38 -37.04 -2.26
C THR A 813 53.71 -35.56 -2.44
N GLY A 814 53.19 -34.92 -3.48
CA GLY A 814 53.51 -33.58 -3.95
C GLY A 814 54.85 -33.48 -4.65
N SER A 815 55.40 -34.58 -5.14
CA SER A 815 56.69 -34.63 -5.85
C SER A 815 56.83 -35.91 -6.68
N VAL A 816 57.29 -35.76 -7.94
CA VAL A 816 57.60 -36.93 -8.79
C VAL A 816 58.91 -37.58 -8.33
N GLU A 817 58.85 -38.84 -7.89
CA GLU A 817 59.97 -39.62 -7.37
C GLU A 817 60.16 -40.97 -8.10
N ILE A 818 61.21 -41.71 -7.75
CA ILE A 818 61.43 -43.06 -8.30
C ILE A 818 60.33 -44.05 -7.88
N THR A 819 59.69 -43.80 -6.74
CA THR A 819 58.62 -44.64 -6.19
C THR A 819 57.43 -44.68 -7.14
N ASP A 820 57.17 -43.60 -7.88
CA ASP A 820 56.03 -43.49 -8.78
C ASP A 820 56.11 -44.44 -9.96
N ALA A 821 57.28 -44.48 -10.59
CA ALA A 821 57.56 -45.43 -11.64
C ALA A 821 57.43 -46.89 -11.15
N ILE A 822 57.84 -47.16 -9.90
CA ILE A 822 57.74 -48.49 -9.31
C ILE A 822 56.28 -48.89 -9.11
N ILE A 823 55.42 -47.96 -8.70
CA ILE A 823 53.98 -48.20 -8.51
C ILE A 823 53.32 -48.55 -9.84
N ILE A 824 53.60 -47.81 -10.92
CA ILE A 824 53.05 -48.11 -12.26
C ILE A 824 53.52 -49.47 -12.77
N PHE A 825 54.81 -49.79 -12.66
CA PHE A 825 55.29 -51.11 -13.10
C PHE A 825 54.75 -52.25 -12.22
N SER A 826 54.60 -52.02 -10.91
CA SER A 826 54.07 -53.03 -10.01
C SER A 826 52.59 -53.30 -10.30
N TRP A 827 51.80 -52.25 -10.52
CA TRP A 827 50.39 -52.35 -10.87
C TRP A 827 50.20 -53.05 -12.22
N LEU A 828 50.91 -52.65 -13.27
CA LEU A 828 50.77 -53.22 -14.62
C LEU A 828 51.22 -54.68 -14.74
N PHE A 829 52.30 -55.09 -14.07
CA PHE A 829 52.94 -56.38 -14.34
C PHE A 829 52.86 -57.39 -13.19
N THR A 830 52.65 -56.94 -11.96
CA THR A 830 52.68 -57.80 -10.77
C THR A 830 51.39 -57.79 -9.97
N GLY A 831 50.37 -57.05 -10.41
CA GLY A 831 49.11 -56.89 -9.69
C GLY A 831 49.28 -56.16 -8.35
N GLY A 832 50.21 -55.20 -8.29
CA GLY A 832 50.37 -54.30 -7.16
C GLY A 832 49.16 -53.40 -6.94
N ALA A 833 49.18 -52.57 -5.88
CA ALA A 833 48.13 -51.59 -5.64
C ALA A 833 48.05 -50.58 -6.81
N ALA A 834 46.83 -50.10 -7.11
CA ALA A 834 46.64 -48.99 -8.04
C ALA A 834 47.25 -47.70 -7.47
N PRO A 835 47.53 -46.70 -8.32
CA PRO A 835 47.87 -45.35 -7.89
C PRO A 835 46.86 -44.76 -6.88
N ALA A 836 47.28 -43.71 -6.17
CA ALA A 836 46.40 -42.93 -5.31
C ALA A 836 45.24 -42.28 -6.11
N ALA A 837 44.22 -41.80 -5.39
CA ALA A 837 43.14 -41.07 -6.04
C ALA A 837 43.67 -39.73 -6.63
N PRO A 838 43.20 -39.27 -7.80
CA PRO A 838 42.24 -39.92 -8.71
C PRO A 838 42.82 -41.19 -9.37
N SER A 839 42.25 -42.36 -9.09
CA SER A 839 42.89 -43.66 -9.36
C SER A 839 42.25 -44.37 -10.56
N PRO A 840 43.05 -45.01 -11.43
CA PRO A 840 42.54 -45.83 -12.53
C PRO A 840 41.99 -47.17 -12.02
N LEU A 841 40.84 -47.61 -12.53
CA LEU A 841 40.34 -48.97 -12.33
C LEU A 841 40.95 -49.95 -13.33
N SER A 842 41.45 -49.46 -14.48
CA SER A 842 42.15 -50.25 -15.48
C SER A 842 43.14 -49.41 -16.29
N PRO A 843 44.11 -50.01 -16.99
CA PRO A 843 45.08 -49.27 -17.81
C PRO A 843 44.47 -48.38 -18.89
N GLY A 844 43.26 -48.69 -19.39
CA GLY A 844 42.52 -47.89 -20.36
C GLY A 844 41.36 -47.15 -19.69
N TYR A 845 41.65 -46.37 -18.66
CA TYR A 845 40.68 -45.63 -17.86
C TYR A 845 39.77 -44.74 -18.73
N SER A 846 38.62 -44.37 -18.17
CA SER A 846 37.55 -43.60 -18.79
C SER A 846 37.45 -42.20 -18.19
N ALA A 847 36.76 -41.29 -18.89
CA ALA A 847 36.55 -39.92 -18.43
C ALA A 847 35.90 -39.83 -17.04
N ALA A 848 35.08 -40.82 -16.66
CA ALA A 848 34.41 -40.87 -15.36
C ALA A 848 35.37 -41.14 -14.18
N GLU A 849 36.60 -41.55 -14.46
CA GLU A 849 37.63 -41.78 -13.45
C GLU A 849 38.52 -40.54 -13.26
N CYS A 850 38.42 -39.54 -14.15
CA CYS A 850 39.13 -38.28 -14.06
C CYS A 850 38.51 -37.39 -12.97
N ALA A 851 39.34 -36.79 -12.14
CA ALA A 851 38.92 -35.79 -11.16
C ALA A 851 40.03 -34.75 -10.97
N SER A 852 39.70 -33.64 -10.31
CA SER A 852 40.71 -32.68 -9.84
C SER A 852 41.59 -33.29 -8.76
N ASP A 853 42.75 -32.69 -8.52
CA ASP A 853 43.61 -33.10 -7.42
C ASP A 853 42.90 -32.85 -6.08
N PRO A 854 42.64 -33.88 -5.24
CA PRO A 854 42.05 -33.68 -3.92
C PRO A 854 43.03 -33.06 -2.91
N THR A 855 44.33 -33.01 -3.24
CA THR A 855 45.39 -32.47 -2.40
C THR A 855 46.16 -31.41 -3.15
N GLU A 856 45.95 -30.16 -2.76
CA GLU A 856 46.64 -29.03 -3.39
C GLU A 856 48.15 -29.09 -3.13
N ASP A 857 48.94 -29.06 -4.20
CA ASP A 857 50.40 -28.99 -4.13
C ASP A 857 51.02 -28.19 -5.28
N GLY A 858 52.35 -28.20 -5.39
CA GLY A 858 53.10 -27.41 -6.38
C GLY A 858 53.24 -28.06 -7.75
N LEU A 859 52.64 -29.22 -7.96
CA LEU A 859 52.52 -29.89 -9.24
C LEU A 859 51.23 -29.42 -9.94
N GLY A 860 51.19 -29.61 -11.25
CA GLY A 860 50.02 -29.25 -12.03
C GLY A 860 49.94 -30.05 -13.32
N CYS A 861 48.77 -30.02 -13.94
CA CYS A 861 48.52 -30.67 -15.22
C CYS A 861 48.46 -29.66 -16.37
N GLU A 862 49.66 -29.23 -16.78
CA GLU A 862 49.89 -28.29 -17.88
C GLU A 862 49.28 -28.78 -19.20
N ARG A 863 49.21 -30.11 -19.40
CA ARG A 863 48.52 -30.72 -20.52
C ARG A 863 47.73 -31.96 -20.06
N PRO A 864 46.43 -31.81 -19.75
CA PRO A 864 45.60 -32.94 -19.35
C PRO A 864 45.42 -33.93 -20.49
N SER A 865 45.10 -35.17 -20.13
CA SER A 865 44.82 -36.24 -21.09
C SER A 865 43.57 -35.91 -21.92
N PRO A 866 43.52 -36.24 -23.22
CA PRO A 866 42.30 -36.09 -24.01
C PRO A 866 41.08 -36.88 -23.47
N VAL A 867 41.32 -37.85 -22.58
CA VAL A 867 40.29 -38.62 -21.89
C VAL A 867 39.72 -37.87 -20.66
N CYS A 868 40.48 -36.94 -20.09
CA CYS A 868 40.10 -36.09 -18.96
C CYS A 868 39.90 -34.64 -19.45
N PRO A 869 38.68 -34.27 -19.87
CA PRO A 869 38.40 -32.93 -20.38
C PRO A 869 38.49 -31.83 -19.32
#